data_AF-A0AB34J5R9-F1
#
_entry.id   AF-A0AB34J5R9-F1
#
_cell.length_a   1.000
_cell.length_b   1.000
_cell.length_c   1.000
_cell.angle_alpha   90.00
_cell.angle_beta   90.00
_cell.angle_gamma   90.00
#
_symmetry.space_group_name_H-M   'P 1'
#
loop_
_entity.id
_entity.type
_entity.pdbx_description
1 polymer ?
#
loop_
_entity_poly.entity_id
_entity_poly.type
_entity_poly.pdbx_seq_one_letter_code
_entity_poly.pdbx_strand_id
1 'polypeptide(L)'
;MHPAAVTLIAASIVASHVYLLRRLHARASPPPSKRSNDASSRRSVPLTRDLPLVPSEAALLVIDMQNYCCHPRGGLWSHGASPSAYYLATLPSVLGNIRALLAAARRSGLECLFSTIESLTADGRDRSLDYKISQLHVPRGAWDGRVVDVLAPLADEIVLPKCSSSVFCSTKVAYKLRNLGVRQLVLVGGLTDQCIDSAVRDACDEGFLVTVVSDACVTHSEERHRSSLNNNRGYCRQVTTIQLLTELANGEEVHAPAPCREWQELWENTGSSSHLPMCDSGHGAVAEACEVEAAKEGRGALEELEREGGGHAAPPACGSSRHYVRFEVIDMNGKALSKLIPWRHRHAPVELYAGAIGASANSEAMSFPAEIAAAGFPNALLVAEWSTWQPLPWAARHPVVISRVYCEQRAVDGRLTGAVPRTACRRQLAELEATTGLLLYSACELEFGVAHADTWDPAFGGVEIFSTLQLNKVLSFCCAVEEALETVGIDVRTINPEYGEGQLEITFSPHLGVAAADAAATFRTAVKEIAQQQGMLATFLAKPFGTKGAGNGGHFNFSLWQRETGGGTEAGHGEMAGLLSAQNDPDAADGLSSTARHFLAGVLAHASALEAFCSPTPACYLRHGNWAPTLANYGPDDRTCAVRVKPGSHFELRMPSASACGYLVLAAVAAAGRDGVMRKLTLPPTRQNEAEGASLLPRSICESLSALEADEYMCSALGDELVRWFIGMKRCELQAIERRITRNEAEGKSKDEAQLEAWRYFYMEYL
;
A
#
# COMPACT_ATOMS: atom_id res chain seq x y z
N MET A 1 15.66 63.13 2.01
CA MET A 1 15.72 62.70 3.42
C MET A 1 16.85 63.47 4.10
N HIS A 2 16.63 63.98 5.30
CA HIS A 2 17.57 64.82 6.03
C HIS A 2 18.85 64.04 6.39
N PRO A 3 20.07 64.61 6.29
CA PRO A 3 21.34 63.90 6.54
C PRO A 3 21.39 63.22 7.92
N ALA A 4 20.73 63.81 8.91
CA ALA A 4 20.60 63.25 10.26
C ALA A 4 19.86 61.89 10.32
N ALA A 5 18.91 61.64 9.40
CA ALA A 5 18.14 60.39 9.38
C ALA A 5 18.96 59.21 8.83
N VAL A 6 19.86 59.47 7.86
CA VAL A 6 20.74 58.44 7.30
C VAL A 6 21.80 58.01 8.33
N THR A 7 22.32 58.96 9.11
CA THR A 7 23.27 58.66 10.20
C THR A 7 22.63 57.85 11.33
N LEU A 8 21.35 58.09 11.65
CA LEU A 8 20.62 57.33 12.68
C LEU A 8 20.34 55.89 12.26
N ILE A 9 20.00 55.67 10.99
CA ILE A 9 19.77 54.32 10.43
C ILE A 9 21.09 53.54 10.36
N ALA A 10 22.17 54.18 9.91
CA ALA A 10 23.50 53.56 9.89
C ALA A 10 23.99 53.19 11.30
N ALA A 11 23.79 54.07 12.29
CA ALA A 11 24.14 53.80 13.69
C ALA A 11 23.34 52.61 14.28
N SER A 12 22.06 52.47 13.93
CA SER A 12 21.21 51.36 14.38
C SER A 12 21.61 50.01 13.77
N ILE A 13 22.01 49.99 12.50
CA ILE A 13 22.52 48.79 11.82
C ILE A 13 23.87 48.35 12.41
N VAL A 14 24.77 49.30 12.67
CA VAL A 14 26.07 49.02 13.30
C VAL A 14 25.89 48.53 14.75
N ALA A 15 25.00 49.14 15.53
CA ALA A 15 24.70 48.70 16.90
C ALA A 15 24.12 47.28 16.94
N SER A 16 23.25 46.94 15.98
CA SER A 16 22.66 45.60 15.85
C SER A 16 23.70 44.54 15.44
N HIS A 17 24.63 44.90 14.54
CA HIS A 17 25.74 44.02 14.15
C HIS A 17 26.74 43.80 15.29
N VAL A 18 27.07 44.85 16.06
CA VAL A 18 27.96 44.75 17.22
C VAL A 18 27.31 43.94 18.34
N TYR A 19 25.99 44.04 18.53
CA TYR A 19 25.25 43.20 19.49
C TYR A 19 25.26 41.72 19.09
N LEU A 20 25.08 41.42 17.80
CA LEU A 20 25.13 40.05 17.28
C LEU A 20 26.53 39.43 17.41
N LEU A 21 27.58 40.22 17.09
CA LEU A 21 28.98 39.80 17.21
C LEU A 21 29.42 39.58 18.67
N ARG A 22 28.90 40.39 19.62
CA ARG A 22 29.15 40.19 21.06
C ARG A 22 28.46 38.94 21.59
N ARG A 23 27.27 38.58 21.09
CA ARG A 23 26.60 37.30 21.44
C ARG A 23 27.32 36.08 20.86
N LEU A 24 27.89 36.20 19.66
CA LEU A 24 28.70 35.13 19.05
C LEU A 24 30.04 34.96 19.79
N HIS A 25 30.67 36.05 20.27
CA HIS A 25 31.89 35.97 21.09
C HIS A 25 31.65 35.51 22.53
N ALA A 26 30.52 35.84 23.16
CA ALA A 26 30.21 35.43 24.53
C ALA A 26 29.87 33.93 24.69
N ARG A 27 29.74 33.18 23.58
CA ARG A 27 29.60 31.70 23.58
C ARG A 27 30.91 30.96 23.33
N ALA A 28 32.02 31.66 23.14
CA ALA A 28 33.33 31.06 22.98
C ALA A 28 34.10 31.07 24.32
N SER A 29 33.80 30.12 25.20
CA SER A 29 34.74 29.77 26.28
C SER A 29 36.02 29.21 25.65
N PRO A 30 37.21 29.51 26.19
CA PRO A 30 38.47 29.01 25.64
C PRO A 30 38.55 27.49 25.80
N PRO A 31 39.13 26.75 24.85
CA PRO A 31 39.36 25.32 25.04
C PRO A 31 40.34 25.12 26.20
N PRO A 32 40.18 24.06 27.01
CA PRO A 32 41.15 23.75 28.05
C PRO A 32 42.54 23.57 27.42
N SER A 33 43.54 24.13 28.09
CA SER A 33 44.95 24.14 27.72
C SER A 33 45.47 22.76 27.30
N LYS A 34 46.24 22.75 26.21
CA LYS A 34 47.08 21.65 25.68
C LYS A 34 47.45 20.61 26.76
N ARG A 35 46.70 19.53 26.84
CA ARG A 35 47.25 18.23 27.25
C ARG A 35 47.89 17.61 26.02
N SER A 36 49.10 17.11 26.23
CA SER A 36 50.01 16.47 25.30
C SER A 36 49.36 15.77 24.11
N ASN A 37 49.91 15.98 22.92
CA ASN A 37 49.76 15.11 21.76
C ASN A 37 50.22 13.70 22.13
N ASP A 38 49.29 12.89 22.62
CA ASP A 38 49.32 11.45 22.47
C ASP A 38 48.12 11.06 21.60
N ALA A 39 48.36 11.04 20.29
CA ALA A 39 47.37 10.68 19.27
C ALA A 39 47.13 9.16 19.19
N SER A 40 47.43 8.40 20.26
CA SER A 40 47.25 6.95 20.30
C SER A 40 46.22 6.43 21.31
N SER A 41 45.50 7.29 22.05
CA SER A 41 44.60 6.82 23.14
C SER A 41 43.19 7.40 23.21
N ARG A 42 42.71 8.18 22.23
CA ARG A 42 41.25 8.43 22.10
C ARG A 42 40.59 7.20 21.50
N ARG A 43 40.33 6.18 22.33
CA ARG A 43 39.40 5.10 21.96
C ARG A 43 38.10 5.77 21.52
N SER A 44 37.74 5.58 20.26
CA SER A 44 36.41 5.90 19.75
C SER A 44 35.42 5.16 20.66
N VAL A 45 34.69 5.88 21.51
CA VAL A 45 33.58 5.27 22.23
C VAL A 45 32.59 4.84 21.14
N PRO A 46 32.26 3.53 21.02
CA PRO A 46 31.31 3.08 20.02
C PRO A 46 29.98 3.81 20.24
N LEU A 47 29.39 4.36 19.19
CA LEU A 47 28.01 4.85 19.23
C LEU A 47 27.09 3.63 19.28
N THR A 48 26.77 3.16 20.48
CA THR A 48 25.88 2.02 20.71
C THR A 48 24.75 2.41 21.66
N ARG A 49 23.59 1.81 21.45
CA ARG A 49 22.44 1.86 22.36
C ARG A 49 22.51 0.78 23.43
N ASP A 50 23.34 -0.25 23.21
CA ASP A 50 23.52 -1.37 24.11
C ASP A 50 24.56 -1.02 25.19
N LEU A 51 24.15 -0.15 26.11
CA LEU A 51 24.96 0.31 27.24
C LEU A 51 24.35 -0.21 28.55
N PRO A 52 25.19 -0.67 29.50
CA PRO A 52 24.74 -0.97 30.86
C PRO A 52 24.10 0.25 31.53
N LEU A 53 23.15 0.01 32.42
CA LEU A 53 22.51 1.05 33.21
C LEU A 53 23.48 1.64 34.23
N VAL A 54 23.38 2.95 34.39
CA VAL A 54 24.01 3.73 35.45
C VAL A 54 22.88 4.12 36.41
N PRO A 55 22.74 3.45 37.58
CA PRO A 55 21.57 3.59 38.44
C PRO A 55 21.21 5.04 38.79
N SER A 56 22.21 5.89 39.07
CA SER A 56 22.02 7.30 39.41
C SER A 56 21.54 8.19 38.25
N GLU A 57 21.56 7.68 37.01
CA GLU A 57 21.13 8.39 35.80
C GLU A 57 19.98 7.64 35.09
N ALA A 58 19.43 6.60 35.73
CA ALA A 58 18.44 5.71 35.13
C ALA A 58 17.09 5.81 35.85
N ALA A 59 16.01 5.69 35.07
CA ALA A 59 14.66 5.59 35.59
C ALA A 59 13.94 4.36 35.03
N LEU A 60 13.12 3.73 35.87
CA LEU A 60 12.15 2.71 35.48
C LEU A 60 10.77 3.36 35.38
N LEU A 61 10.18 3.34 34.18
CA LEU A 61 8.85 3.87 33.91
C LEU A 61 7.88 2.73 33.61
N VAL A 62 6.92 2.54 34.53
CA VAL A 62 5.84 1.57 34.42
C VAL A 62 4.65 2.21 33.72
N ILE A 63 4.36 1.76 32.51
CA ILE A 63 3.35 2.37 31.64
C ILE A 63 2.02 1.61 31.77
N ASP A 64 1.00 2.32 32.25
CA ASP A 64 -0.42 1.95 32.18
C ASP A 64 -0.78 0.61 32.83
N MET A 65 -0.08 0.24 33.90
CA MET A 65 -0.42 -0.94 34.71
C MET A 65 -1.39 -0.58 35.84
N GLN A 66 -2.61 -0.24 35.46
CA GLN A 66 -3.65 0.31 36.36
C GLN A 66 -4.90 -0.57 36.40
N ASN A 67 -5.80 -0.30 37.35
CA ASN A 67 -7.05 -1.06 37.52
C ASN A 67 -7.89 -1.11 36.25
N TYR A 68 -7.94 -0.03 35.46
CA TYR A 68 -8.67 0.05 34.19
C TYR A 68 -8.42 -1.15 33.27
N CYS A 69 -7.15 -1.56 33.11
CA CYS A 69 -6.74 -2.63 32.19
C CYS A 69 -6.30 -3.91 32.92
N CYS A 70 -5.78 -3.81 34.14
CA CYS A 70 -5.25 -4.97 34.85
C CYS A 70 -6.29 -5.65 35.73
N HIS A 71 -7.34 -4.97 36.21
CA HIS A 71 -8.29 -5.58 37.13
C HIS A 71 -9.49 -6.20 36.37
N PRO A 72 -10.05 -7.35 36.80
CA PRO A 72 -11.23 -7.97 36.14
C PRO A 72 -12.44 -7.04 36.01
N ARG A 73 -12.66 -6.20 37.04
CA ARG A 73 -13.67 -5.15 37.08
C ARG A 73 -13.27 -3.81 36.43
N GLY A 74 -12.10 -3.73 35.81
CA GLY A 74 -11.59 -2.52 35.19
C GLY A 74 -12.45 -2.05 34.02
N GLY A 75 -12.53 -0.73 33.83
CA GLY A 75 -13.33 -0.12 32.77
C GLY A 75 -13.01 -0.60 31.34
N LEU A 76 -11.80 -1.13 31.08
CA LEU A 76 -11.46 -1.70 29.77
C LEU A 76 -12.32 -2.93 29.42
N TRP A 77 -12.80 -3.64 30.44
CA TRP A 77 -13.61 -4.86 30.31
C TRP A 77 -15.11 -4.59 30.51
N SER A 78 -15.48 -3.35 30.81
CA SER A 78 -16.88 -2.94 30.84
C SER A 78 -17.50 -3.07 29.43
N HIS A 79 -18.80 -3.34 29.34
CA HIS A 79 -19.55 -3.47 28.07
C HIS A 79 -19.29 -4.76 27.25
N GLY A 80 -18.87 -5.85 27.91
CA GLY A 80 -18.78 -7.18 27.29
C GLY A 80 -17.47 -7.46 26.53
N ALA A 81 -16.49 -6.57 26.62
CA ALA A 81 -15.13 -6.83 26.16
C ALA A 81 -14.41 -7.78 27.14
N SER A 82 -13.79 -8.84 26.63
CA SER A 82 -12.94 -9.74 27.43
C SER A 82 -11.49 -9.64 26.93
N PRO A 83 -10.48 -9.76 27.81
CA PRO A 83 -9.10 -9.82 27.36
C PRO A 83 -8.88 -11.08 26.51
N SER A 84 -7.91 -11.01 25.59
CA SER A 84 -7.54 -12.18 24.79
C SER A 84 -6.94 -13.28 25.68
N ALA A 85 -7.03 -14.54 25.22
CA ALA A 85 -6.41 -15.66 25.92
C ALA A 85 -4.90 -15.46 26.15
N TYR A 86 -4.21 -14.88 25.16
CA TYR A 86 -2.79 -14.52 25.30
C TYR A 86 -2.56 -13.48 26.41
N TYR A 87 -3.38 -12.43 26.48
CA TYR A 87 -3.27 -11.39 27.50
C TYR A 87 -3.49 -11.99 28.90
N LEU A 88 -4.53 -12.81 29.07
CA LEU A 88 -4.81 -13.50 30.33
C LEU A 88 -3.70 -14.45 30.75
N ALA A 89 -3.13 -15.20 29.81
CA ALA A 89 -2.06 -16.15 30.09
C ALA A 89 -0.73 -15.46 30.45
N THR A 90 -0.46 -14.27 29.89
CA THR A 90 0.84 -13.60 29.98
C THR A 90 0.90 -12.57 31.09
N LEU A 91 -0.22 -11.87 31.37
CA LEU A 91 -0.27 -10.79 32.35
C LEU A 91 0.22 -11.18 33.76
N PRO A 92 -0.05 -12.39 34.32
CA PRO A 92 0.50 -12.80 35.61
C PRO A 92 2.03 -12.77 35.66
N SER A 93 2.68 -13.27 34.61
CA SER A 93 4.14 -13.29 34.50
C SER A 93 4.69 -11.87 34.34
N VAL A 94 4.03 -11.04 33.54
CA VAL A 94 4.41 -9.63 33.35
C VAL A 94 4.29 -8.83 34.65
N LEU A 95 3.20 -9.00 35.42
CA LEU A 95 3.06 -8.37 36.74
C LEU A 95 4.15 -8.85 37.71
N GLY A 96 4.47 -10.15 37.72
CA GLY A 96 5.56 -10.71 38.51
C GLY A 96 6.93 -10.10 38.15
N ASN A 97 7.19 -9.97 36.86
CA ASN A 97 8.42 -9.37 36.32
C ASN A 97 8.53 -7.88 36.69
N ILE A 98 7.49 -7.09 36.47
CA ILE A 98 7.49 -5.66 36.83
C ILE A 98 7.67 -5.49 38.34
N ARG A 99 7.02 -6.31 39.17
CA ARG A 99 7.20 -6.29 40.64
C ARG A 99 8.65 -6.53 41.05
N ALA A 100 9.32 -7.50 40.43
CA ALA A 100 10.73 -7.79 40.70
C ALA A 100 11.64 -6.65 40.23
N LEU A 101 11.38 -6.08 39.05
CA LEU A 101 12.12 -4.95 38.49
C LEU A 101 11.98 -3.69 39.36
N LEU A 102 10.77 -3.35 39.82
CA LEU A 102 10.53 -2.24 40.75
C LEU A 102 11.33 -2.44 42.05
N ALA A 103 11.31 -3.65 42.62
CA ALA A 103 12.06 -3.94 43.83
C ALA A 103 13.59 -3.79 43.62
N ALA A 104 14.11 -4.25 42.49
CA ALA A 104 15.53 -4.10 42.16
C ALA A 104 15.92 -2.65 41.84
N ALA A 105 15.09 -1.93 41.09
CA ALA A 105 15.25 -0.52 40.77
C ALA A 105 15.35 0.32 42.04
N ARG A 106 14.40 0.14 42.98
CA ARG A 106 14.38 0.81 44.29
C ARG A 106 15.63 0.52 45.11
N ARG A 107 16.10 -0.73 45.15
CA ARG A 107 17.34 -1.10 45.88
C ARG A 107 18.60 -0.50 45.25
N SER A 108 18.61 -0.38 43.92
CA SER A 108 19.77 0.09 43.15
C SER A 108 19.80 1.62 43.03
N GLY A 109 18.74 2.32 43.44
CA GLY A 109 18.64 3.77 43.39
C GLY A 109 18.20 4.32 42.02
N LEU A 110 17.52 3.51 41.20
CA LEU A 110 16.85 4.02 40.00
C LEU A 110 15.61 4.81 40.42
N GLU A 111 15.32 5.87 39.67
CA GLU A 111 14.05 6.59 39.82
C GLU A 111 12.89 5.72 39.33
N CYS A 112 11.78 5.66 40.08
CA CYS A 112 10.62 4.85 39.73
C CYS A 112 9.41 5.75 39.44
N LEU A 113 8.90 5.68 38.21
CA LEU A 113 7.75 6.46 37.76
C LEU A 113 6.67 5.56 37.17
N PHE A 114 5.44 6.07 37.17
CA PHE A 114 4.28 5.41 36.61
C PHE A 114 3.55 6.35 35.67
N SER A 115 2.98 5.84 34.59
CA SER A 115 1.92 6.52 33.85
C SER A 115 0.60 5.80 34.01
N THR A 116 -0.48 6.56 34.04
CA THR A 116 -1.84 6.02 34.02
C THR A 116 -2.69 6.76 32.99
N ILE A 117 -3.56 6.04 32.30
CA ILE A 117 -4.65 6.60 31.51
C ILE A 117 -5.62 7.24 32.50
N GLU A 118 -5.64 8.57 32.53
CA GLU A 118 -6.53 9.36 33.38
C GLU A 118 -6.66 10.79 32.80
N SER A 119 -7.90 11.23 32.61
CA SER A 119 -8.21 12.59 32.19
C SER A 119 -7.96 13.58 33.33
N LEU A 120 -7.56 14.81 33.01
CA LEU A 120 -7.49 15.92 33.97
C LEU A 120 -8.88 16.44 34.34
N THR A 121 -9.90 16.18 33.50
CA THR A 121 -11.30 16.54 33.76
C THR A 121 -12.19 15.30 33.86
N ALA A 122 -13.27 15.39 34.64
CA ALA A 122 -14.20 14.28 34.81
C ALA A 122 -14.99 13.91 33.53
N ASP A 123 -15.17 14.88 32.61
CA ASP A 123 -15.81 14.69 31.30
C ASP A 123 -14.82 14.25 30.20
N GLY A 124 -13.52 14.24 30.50
CA GLY A 124 -12.46 13.85 29.56
C GLY A 124 -12.35 14.73 28.33
N ARG A 125 -12.71 16.02 28.43
CA ARG A 125 -12.57 16.97 27.30
C ARG A 125 -11.13 17.25 26.92
N ASP A 126 -10.21 17.07 27.86
CA ASP A 126 -8.76 17.22 27.70
C ASP A 126 -8.10 16.03 27.01
N ARG A 127 -8.85 14.95 26.75
CA ARG A 127 -8.35 13.80 25.99
C ARG A 127 -7.93 14.17 24.57
N SER A 128 -6.86 13.53 24.13
CA SER A 128 -6.44 13.53 22.72
C SER A 128 -7.60 13.10 21.82
N LEU A 129 -7.55 13.51 20.55
CA LEU A 129 -8.56 13.13 19.57
C LEU A 129 -8.66 11.60 19.44
N ASP A 130 -7.54 10.90 19.46
CA ASP A 130 -7.51 9.43 19.43
C ASP A 130 -8.23 8.80 20.63
N TYR A 131 -7.98 9.27 21.86
CA TYR A 131 -8.67 8.77 23.06
C TYR A 131 -10.18 9.07 23.03
N LYS A 132 -10.58 10.17 22.38
CA LYS A 132 -12.01 10.47 22.14
C LYS A 132 -12.62 9.50 21.12
N ILE A 133 -11.92 9.22 20.02
CA ILE A 133 -12.37 8.30 18.96
C ILE A 133 -12.45 6.86 19.48
N SER A 134 -11.43 6.41 20.20
CA SER A 134 -11.34 5.06 20.80
C SER A 134 -12.21 4.89 22.05
N GLN A 135 -12.89 5.95 22.50
CA GLN A 135 -13.68 5.98 23.73
C GLN A 135 -12.88 5.58 24.98
N LEU A 136 -11.56 5.77 24.95
CA LEU A 136 -10.70 5.54 26.09
C LEU A 136 -10.87 6.69 27.08
N HIS A 137 -11.62 6.46 28.15
CA HIS A 137 -11.91 7.45 29.18
C HIS A 137 -11.79 6.89 30.58
N VAL A 138 -10.90 7.47 31.37
CA VAL A 138 -10.84 7.29 32.82
C VAL A 138 -10.99 8.67 33.48
N PRO A 139 -12.12 8.96 34.15
CA PRO A 139 -12.32 10.24 34.81
C PRO A 139 -11.30 10.49 35.92
N ARG A 140 -10.96 11.77 36.16
CA ARG A 140 -10.05 12.16 37.24
C ARG A 140 -10.51 11.63 38.60
N GLY A 141 -9.61 10.96 39.32
CA GLY A 141 -9.83 10.38 40.64
C GLY A 141 -10.59 9.06 40.62
N ALA A 142 -10.94 8.53 39.44
CA ALA A 142 -11.63 7.24 39.33
C ALA A 142 -10.74 6.10 39.82
N TRP A 143 -11.36 5.06 40.37
CA TRP A 143 -10.65 3.86 40.82
C TRP A 143 -9.88 3.17 39.68
N ASP A 144 -10.42 3.23 38.46
CA ASP A 144 -9.77 2.76 37.22
C ASP A 144 -8.42 3.44 36.94
N GLY A 145 -8.23 4.68 37.39
CA GLY A 145 -7.00 5.47 37.21
C GLY A 145 -5.88 5.09 38.17
N ARG A 146 -6.14 4.24 39.17
CA ARG A 146 -5.14 3.82 40.17
C ARG A 146 -4.29 2.69 39.63
N VAL A 147 -2.97 2.78 39.82
CA VAL A 147 -2.03 1.67 39.59
C VAL A 147 -2.51 0.43 40.34
N VAL A 148 -2.40 -0.75 39.72
CA VAL A 148 -2.89 -2.00 40.32
C VAL A 148 -2.12 -2.31 41.61
N ASP A 149 -2.82 -2.82 42.64
CA ASP A 149 -2.29 -2.96 44.01
C ASP A 149 -0.97 -3.73 44.08
N VAL A 150 -0.78 -4.75 43.23
CA VAL A 150 0.47 -5.55 43.20
C VAL A 150 1.71 -4.74 42.76
N LEU A 151 1.50 -3.63 42.05
CA LEU A 151 2.54 -2.72 41.58
C LEU A 151 2.45 -1.34 42.26
N ALA A 152 1.76 -1.23 43.41
CA ALA A 152 1.48 0.04 44.04
C ALA A 152 2.72 0.95 44.16
N PRO A 153 2.62 2.23 43.75
CA PRO A 153 3.68 3.22 43.95
C PRO A 153 3.96 3.43 45.43
N LEU A 154 5.23 3.66 45.78
CA LEU A 154 5.61 4.13 47.11
C LEU A 154 5.27 5.62 47.28
N ALA A 155 5.28 6.10 48.53
CA ALA A 155 4.76 7.43 48.88
C ALA A 155 5.41 8.61 48.12
N ASP A 156 6.65 8.48 47.66
CA ASP A 156 7.41 9.53 46.97
C ASP A 156 7.62 9.25 45.46
N GLU A 157 6.97 8.22 44.91
CA GLU A 157 7.09 7.87 43.49
C GLU A 157 6.09 8.65 42.62
N ILE A 158 6.54 9.06 41.43
CA ILE A 158 5.77 9.95 40.55
C ILE A 158 4.75 9.13 39.74
N VAL A 159 3.46 9.49 39.84
CA VAL A 159 2.40 8.97 38.96
C VAL A 159 1.91 10.07 38.02
N LEU A 160 1.97 9.79 36.71
CA LEU A 160 1.68 10.75 35.65
C LEU A 160 0.37 10.37 34.93
N PRO A 161 -0.74 11.09 35.20
CA PRO A 161 -1.98 10.89 34.45
C PRO A 161 -1.80 11.41 33.03
N LYS A 162 -2.09 10.57 32.04
CA LYS A 162 -1.94 10.86 30.61
C LYS A 162 -3.25 10.70 29.86
N CYS A 163 -3.42 11.53 28.85
CA CYS A 163 -4.61 11.60 28.01
C CYS A 163 -4.32 11.33 26.52
N SER A 164 -3.18 10.70 26.25
CA SER A 164 -2.65 10.28 24.94
C SER A 164 -1.90 8.95 25.04
N SER A 165 -1.68 8.26 23.93
CA SER A 165 -0.95 6.98 23.89
C SER A 165 0.46 7.09 24.45
N SER A 166 1.26 8.03 23.95
CA SER A 166 2.56 8.35 24.56
C SER A 166 2.39 9.23 25.80
N VAL A 167 3.11 8.88 26.86
CA VAL A 167 3.27 9.68 28.08
C VAL A 167 4.01 11.00 27.81
N PHE A 168 4.88 11.06 26.80
CA PHE A 168 5.66 12.25 26.45
C PHE A 168 4.79 13.39 25.92
N CYS A 169 3.74 13.08 25.18
CA CYS A 169 2.85 14.07 24.58
C CYS A 169 1.99 14.84 25.59
N SER A 170 1.51 14.20 26.67
CA SER A 170 0.53 14.82 27.58
C SER A 170 1.01 15.13 29.00
N THR A 171 2.21 14.68 29.42
CA THR A 171 2.62 14.77 30.84
C THR A 171 3.88 15.59 31.12
N LYS A 172 4.52 16.15 30.09
CA LYS A 172 5.82 16.84 30.19
C LYS A 172 6.89 15.98 30.90
N VAL A 173 6.81 14.65 30.76
CA VAL A 173 7.72 13.72 31.45
C VAL A 173 9.19 13.96 31.09
N ALA A 174 9.52 14.33 29.84
CA ALA A 174 10.89 14.65 29.44
C ALA A 174 11.51 15.78 30.28
N TYR A 175 10.74 16.82 30.60
CA TYR A 175 11.18 17.92 31.47
C TYR A 175 11.45 17.41 32.90
N LYS A 176 10.56 16.57 33.44
CA LYS A 176 10.71 16.00 34.78
C LYS A 176 11.92 15.07 34.86
N LEU A 177 12.07 14.15 33.92
CA LEU A 177 13.20 13.22 33.84
C LEU A 177 14.54 13.96 33.76
N ARG A 178 14.64 15.03 32.95
CA ARG A 178 15.85 15.86 32.88
C ARG A 178 16.17 16.55 34.20
N ASN A 179 15.16 17.05 34.92
CA ASN A 179 15.37 17.66 36.23
C ASN A 179 15.83 16.65 37.29
N LEU A 180 15.45 15.38 37.12
CA LEU A 180 15.89 14.25 37.96
C LEU A 180 17.26 13.71 37.54
N GLY A 181 17.91 14.29 36.52
CA GLY A 181 19.22 13.85 36.03
C GLY A 181 19.18 12.55 35.21
N VAL A 182 17.98 12.10 34.79
CA VAL A 182 17.81 10.86 34.06
C VAL A 182 18.31 11.02 32.62
N ARG A 183 19.09 10.02 32.17
CA ARG A 183 19.61 9.88 30.81
C ARG A 183 19.26 8.53 30.19
N GLN A 184 19.05 7.50 31.03
CA GLN A 184 18.64 6.16 30.62
C GLN A 184 17.22 5.87 31.10
N LEU A 185 16.37 5.37 30.21
CA LEU A 185 14.97 5.11 30.52
C LEU A 185 14.62 3.65 30.24
N VAL A 186 14.22 2.94 31.29
CA VAL A 186 13.73 1.55 31.21
C VAL A 186 12.21 1.58 31.11
N LEU A 187 11.66 0.96 30.07
CA LEU A 187 10.23 0.92 29.80
C LEU A 187 9.66 -0.49 30.00
N VAL A 188 8.58 -0.57 30.77
CA VAL A 188 7.79 -1.78 31.04
C VAL A 188 6.31 -1.45 31.07
N GLY A 189 5.42 -2.42 30.83
CA GLY A 189 3.99 -2.25 31.04
C GLY A 189 3.06 -2.66 29.90
N GLY A 190 1.93 -1.96 29.82
CA GLY A 190 0.76 -2.35 29.03
C GLY A 190 0.76 -1.84 27.59
N LEU A 191 0.32 -2.72 26.70
CA LEU A 191 0.27 -2.57 25.23
C LEU A 191 1.64 -2.27 24.62
N THR A 192 2.43 -3.33 24.45
CA THR A 192 3.74 -3.31 23.78
C THR A 192 3.71 -2.53 22.47
N ASP A 193 2.70 -2.79 21.65
CA ASP A 193 2.52 -2.21 20.31
C ASP A 193 1.76 -0.87 20.30
N GLN A 194 1.48 -0.28 21.46
CA GLN A 194 0.84 1.04 21.56
C GLN A 194 1.61 1.95 22.50
N CYS A 195 1.22 2.03 23.78
CA CYS A 195 1.77 2.99 24.75
C CYS A 195 3.27 2.79 24.96
N ILE A 196 3.76 1.54 24.95
CA ILE A 196 5.19 1.25 25.02
C ILE A 196 5.91 1.72 23.75
N ASP A 197 5.50 1.26 22.56
CA ASP A 197 6.17 1.62 21.29
C ASP A 197 6.20 3.14 21.04
N SER A 198 5.10 3.83 21.36
CA SER A 198 5.00 5.29 21.23
C SER A 198 5.96 5.99 22.20
N ALA A 199 6.04 5.52 23.45
CA ALA A 199 6.97 6.08 24.43
C ALA A 199 8.44 5.80 24.06
N VAL A 200 8.76 4.66 23.44
CA VAL A 200 10.11 4.37 22.94
C VAL A 200 10.54 5.42 21.92
N ARG A 201 9.70 5.68 20.91
CA ARG A 201 10.01 6.62 19.84
C ARG A 201 10.19 8.04 20.38
N ASP A 202 9.24 8.53 21.16
CA ASP A 202 9.30 9.88 21.72
C ASP A 202 10.48 10.05 22.69
N ALA A 203 10.78 9.06 23.53
CA ALA A 203 11.92 9.13 24.44
C ALA A 203 13.25 9.17 23.69
N CYS A 204 13.39 8.38 22.61
CA CYS A 204 14.57 8.41 21.75
C CYS A 204 14.74 9.77 21.08
N ASP A 205 13.66 10.36 20.55
CA ASP A 205 13.69 11.67 19.90
C ASP A 205 13.96 12.81 20.89
N GLU A 206 13.55 12.66 22.16
CA GLU A 206 13.91 13.55 23.26
C GLU A 206 15.35 13.31 23.79
N GLY A 207 16.08 12.34 23.23
CA GLY A 207 17.50 12.11 23.49
C GLY A 207 17.82 11.19 24.68
N PHE A 208 16.86 10.38 25.14
CA PHE A 208 17.09 9.37 26.17
C PHE A 208 17.64 8.06 25.58
N LEU A 209 18.49 7.36 26.34
CA LEU A 209 18.88 5.99 26.02
C LEU A 209 17.82 5.02 26.53
N VAL A 210 17.04 4.45 25.63
CA VAL A 210 15.87 3.63 25.99
C VAL A 210 16.23 2.15 26.05
N THR A 211 15.77 1.49 27.12
CA THR A 211 15.79 0.03 27.28
C THR A 211 14.37 -0.48 27.45
N VAL A 212 13.93 -1.42 26.61
CA VAL A 212 12.66 -2.12 26.77
C VAL A 212 12.92 -3.49 27.39
N VAL A 213 12.20 -3.82 28.46
CA VAL A 213 12.26 -5.16 29.06
C VAL A 213 11.17 -6.01 28.44
N SER A 214 11.53 -6.86 27.49
CA SER A 214 10.59 -7.49 26.55
C SER A 214 9.54 -8.36 27.24
N ASP A 215 9.94 -9.15 28.23
CA ASP A 215 9.07 -10.05 29.01
C ASP A 215 8.36 -9.36 30.19
N ALA A 216 8.58 -8.05 30.38
CA ALA A 216 7.82 -7.20 31.31
C ALA A 216 6.86 -6.26 30.55
N CYS A 217 6.57 -6.58 29.30
CA CYS A 217 5.61 -5.89 28.44
C CYS A 217 4.53 -6.86 27.97
N VAL A 218 3.30 -6.39 27.75
CA VAL A 218 2.19 -7.23 27.29
C VAL A 218 1.33 -6.52 26.25
N THR A 219 0.72 -7.28 25.34
CA THR A 219 -0.38 -6.81 24.46
C THR A 219 -1.35 -7.96 24.20
N HIS A 220 -2.28 -7.80 23.27
CA HIS A 220 -3.38 -8.73 23.05
C HIS A 220 -3.01 -10.01 22.27
N SER A 221 -1.85 -10.11 21.66
CA SER A 221 -1.38 -11.35 21.04
C SER A 221 0.15 -11.43 21.02
N GLU A 222 0.68 -12.66 20.96
CA GLU A 222 2.11 -12.90 20.82
C GLU A 222 2.67 -12.28 19.54
N GLU A 223 1.93 -12.36 18.44
CA GLU A 223 2.31 -11.77 17.16
C GLU A 223 2.46 -10.25 17.27
N ARG A 224 1.47 -9.54 17.82
CA ARG A 224 1.55 -8.08 18.03
C ARG A 224 2.72 -7.70 18.92
N HIS A 225 2.95 -8.49 19.98
CA HIS A 225 4.06 -8.31 20.89
C HIS A 225 5.41 -8.42 20.16
N ARG A 226 5.63 -9.52 19.41
CA ARG A 226 6.87 -9.76 18.64
C ARG A 226 7.07 -8.73 17.53
N SER A 227 6.02 -8.38 16.78
CA SER A 227 6.11 -7.40 15.71
C SER A 227 6.50 -6.02 16.22
N SER A 228 5.95 -5.57 17.35
CA SER A 228 6.35 -4.30 17.96
C SER A 228 7.81 -4.32 18.44
N LEU A 229 8.24 -5.38 19.11
CA LEU A 229 9.64 -5.52 19.51
C LEU A 229 10.58 -5.55 18.30
N ASN A 230 10.21 -6.23 17.21
CA ASN A 230 11.01 -6.20 15.98
C ASN A 230 11.10 -4.78 15.39
N ASN A 231 9.99 -4.05 15.37
CA ASN A 231 9.92 -2.69 14.82
C ASN A 231 10.75 -1.69 15.64
N ASN A 232 10.81 -1.83 16.97
CA ASN A 232 11.55 -0.90 17.82
C ASN A 232 12.98 -1.32 18.17
N ARG A 233 13.44 -2.49 17.68
CA ARG A 233 14.81 -3.00 17.91
C ARG A 233 15.91 -2.05 17.43
N GLY A 234 15.62 -1.25 16.39
CA GLY A 234 16.55 -0.21 15.90
C GLY A 234 16.63 1.03 16.79
N TYR A 235 15.61 1.27 17.63
CA TYR A 235 15.47 2.49 18.43
C TYR A 235 15.96 2.32 19.86
N CYS A 236 15.85 1.12 20.45
CA CYS A 236 16.11 0.87 21.87
C CYS A 236 16.94 -0.39 22.11
N ARG A 237 17.57 -0.47 23.29
CA ARG A 237 18.14 -1.71 23.83
C ARG A 237 16.98 -2.62 24.26
N GLN A 238 17.05 -3.92 23.98
CA GLN A 238 16.06 -4.89 24.42
C GLN A 238 16.70 -5.96 25.29
N VAL A 239 16.14 -6.19 26.46
CA VAL A 239 16.61 -7.18 27.43
C VAL A 239 15.42 -7.93 28.03
N THR A 240 15.68 -9.11 28.57
CA THR A 240 14.72 -9.84 29.43
C THR A 240 14.84 -9.37 30.87
N THR A 241 13.84 -9.69 31.69
CA THR A 241 13.81 -9.35 33.11
C THR A 241 15.01 -9.96 33.84
N ILE A 242 15.36 -11.21 33.53
CA ILE A 242 16.52 -11.88 34.14
C ILE A 242 17.82 -11.16 33.78
N GLN A 243 18.01 -10.78 32.52
CA GLN A 243 19.20 -10.06 32.09
C GLN A 243 19.34 -8.72 32.83
N LEU A 244 18.24 -7.96 32.93
CA LEU A 244 18.28 -6.67 33.61
C LEU A 244 18.47 -6.79 35.12
N LEU A 245 17.84 -7.76 35.77
CA LEU A 245 18.04 -8.01 37.20
C LEU A 245 19.48 -8.45 37.50
N THR A 246 20.06 -9.28 36.65
CA THR A 246 21.46 -9.71 36.76
C THR A 246 22.40 -8.51 36.64
N GLU A 247 22.11 -7.60 35.72
CA GLU A 247 22.87 -6.35 35.54
C GLU A 247 22.79 -5.44 36.78
N LEU A 248 21.60 -5.24 37.34
CA LEU A 248 21.41 -4.44 38.56
C LEU A 248 22.00 -5.09 39.82
N ALA A 249 22.11 -6.42 39.84
CA ALA A 249 22.73 -7.18 40.92
C ALA A 249 24.27 -7.30 40.79
N ASN A 250 24.90 -6.57 39.86
CA ASN A 250 26.34 -6.65 39.57
C ASN A 250 26.82 -8.07 39.22
N GLY A 251 25.97 -8.89 38.60
CA GLY A 251 26.33 -10.25 38.15
C GLY A 251 26.14 -11.37 39.18
N GLU A 252 25.51 -11.09 40.32
CA GLU A 252 25.05 -12.15 41.25
C GLU A 252 23.96 -13.02 40.62
N GLU A 253 23.84 -14.27 41.06
CA GLU A 253 22.86 -15.22 40.53
C GLU A 253 21.43 -14.78 40.85
N VAL A 254 20.62 -14.52 39.81
CA VAL A 254 19.22 -14.11 39.95
C VAL A 254 18.29 -15.17 39.34
N HIS A 255 17.27 -15.55 40.08
CA HIS A 255 16.23 -16.46 39.60
C HIS A 255 15.09 -15.73 38.89
N ALA A 256 14.45 -16.42 37.95
CA ALA A 256 13.26 -15.91 37.27
C ALA A 256 12.15 -15.53 38.28
N PRO A 257 11.52 -14.35 38.17
CA PRO A 257 10.43 -13.97 39.05
C PRO A 257 9.25 -14.95 38.94
N ALA A 258 8.61 -15.24 40.07
CA ALA A 258 7.38 -16.02 40.08
C ALA A 258 6.22 -15.19 39.47
N PRO A 259 5.32 -15.81 38.68
CA PRO A 259 4.10 -15.16 38.23
C PRO A 259 3.25 -14.64 39.40
N CYS A 260 2.49 -13.58 39.17
CA CYS A 260 1.57 -12.98 40.13
C CYS A 260 0.35 -13.88 40.37
N ARG A 261 0.43 -14.74 41.39
CA ARG A 261 -0.66 -15.66 41.77
C ARG A 261 -1.86 -14.92 42.34
N GLU A 262 -1.63 -13.85 43.08
CA GLU A 262 -2.69 -13.03 43.68
C GLU A 262 -3.63 -12.47 42.62
N TRP A 263 -3.08 -12.12 41.45
CA TRP A 263 -3.87 -11.66 40.31
C TRP A 263 -4.63 -12.79 39.61
N GLN A 264 -4.03 -13.97 39.46
CA GLN A 264 -4.70 -15.14 38.87
C GLN A 264 -5.92 -15.54 39.69
N GLU A 265 -5.76 -15.63 41.01
CA GLU A 265 -6.85 -15.93 41.94
C GLU A 265 -7.95 -14.85 41.89
N LEU A 266 -7.57 -13.57 41.83
CA LEU A 266 -8.52 -12.47 41.68
C LEU A 266 -9.36 -12.59 40.40
N TRP A 267 -8.72 -12.95 39.28
CA TRP A 267 -9.38 -13.10 37.98
C TRP A 267 -10.31 -14.31 37.92
N GLU A 268 -9.87 -15.45 38.44
CA GLU A 268 -10.68 -16.67 38.51
C GLU A 268 -11.91 -16.51 39.41
N ASN A 269 -11.75 -15.86 40.57
CA ASN A 269 -12.84 -15.66 41.54
C ASN A 269 -13.88 -14.62 41.10
N THR A 270 -13.54 -13.69 40.21
CA THR A 270 -14.48 -12.67 39.71
C THR A 270 -15.14 -13.07 38.38
N GLY A 271 -14.54 -13.97 37.61
CA GLY A 271 -15.11 -14.50 36.37
C GLY A 271 -16.28 -15.48 36.56
N SER A 272 -16.50 -16.01 37.77
CA SER A 272 -17.55 -17.01 38.05
C SER A 272 -18.91 -16.43 38.49
N SER A 273 -19.05 -15.11 38.67
CA SER A 273 -20.32 -14.51 39.13
C SER A 273 -21.04 -13.78 38.00
N SER A 274 -21.77 -14.54 37.18
CA SER A 274 -22.74 -14.03 36.20
C SER A 274 -24.02 -13.55 36.91
N HIS A 275 -24.01 -12.36 37.51
CA HIS A 275 -25.26 -11.70 37.95
C HIS A 275 -25.12 -10.17 37.90
N LEU A 276 -25.62 -9.56 36.83
CA LEU A 276 -26.22 -8.21 36.84
C LEU A 276 -27.41 -8.18 35.85
N PRO A 277 -28.43 -7.34 36.10
CA PRO A 277 -29.84 -7.66 35.90
C PRO A 277 -30.35 -7.31 34.50
N MET A 278 -31.22 -8.18 33.97
CA MET A 278 -31.99 -7.92 32.75
C MET A 278 -33.01 -6.80 32.99
N CYS A 279 -32.92 -5.75 32.17
CA CYS A 279 -34.02 -4.82 31.95
C CYS A 279 -34.94 -5.40 30.88
N ASP A 280 -36.21 -5.55 31.25
CA ASP A 280 -37.31 -6.09 30.47
C ASP A 280 -37.68 -5.13 29.31
N SER A 281 -37.62 -5.62 28.07
CA SER A 281 -38.50 -5.13 27.00
C SER A 281 -38.47 -6.14 25.85
N GLY A 282 -39.47 -7.03 25.84
CA GLY A 282 -39.68 -7.99 24.77
C GLY A 282 -40.02 -7.30 23.46
N HIS A 283 -39.74 -8.00 22.35
CA HIS A 283 -40.54 -8.09 21.11
C HIS A 283 -39.99 -9.31 20.36
N GLY A 284 -40.85 -10.29 20.09
CA GLY A 284 -40.47 -11.53 19.41
C GLY A 284 -40.50 -11.42 17.88
N ALA A 285 -39.82 -12.35 17.22
CA ALA A 285 -40.22 -12.91 15.93
C ALA A 285 -39.40 -14.18 15.62
N VAL A 286 -40.06 -15.09 14.91
CA VAL A 286 -39.77 -16.51 14.68
C VAL A 286 -39.15 -16.69 13.28
N ALA A 287 -38.24 -17.66 13.08
CA ALA A 287 -38.08 -18.39 11.80
C ALA A 287 -37.19 -19.65 11.91
N GLU A 288 -37.77 -20.79 11.51
CA GLU A 288 -37.22 -22.13 11.20
C GLU A 288 -36.17 -22.08 10.07
N ALA A 289 -35.06 -22.84 10.03
CA ALA A 289 -34.87 -24.30 9.97
C ALA A 289 -35.36 -24.97 8.66
N CYS A 290 -34.52 -24.96 7.62
CA CYS A 290 -34.41 -26.01 6.60
C CYS A 290 -33.12 -25.82 5.78
N GLU A 291 -32.58 -26.91 5.21
CA GLU A 291 -31.38 -27.02 4.32
C GLU A 291 -30.03 -27.30 4.98
N VAL A 292 -29.86 -28.53 5.51
CA VAL A 292 -28.54 -29.12 5.82
C VAL A 292 -28.49 -30.56 5.31
N GLU A 293 -28.49 -30.78 3.99
CA GLU A 293 -28.18 -32.12 3.43
C GLU A 293 -27.30 -32.05 2.16
N ALA A 294 -27.28 -30.96 1.38
CA ALA A 294 -26.44 -30.85 0.17
C ALA A 294 -24.95 -30.52 0.42
N ALA A 295 -24.54 -30.22 1.66
CA ALA A 295 -23.20 -29.68 1.97
C ALA A 295 -22.15 -30.74 2.36
N LYS A 296 -22.44 -32.04 2.22
CA LYS A 296 -21.53 -33.12 2.64
C LYS A 296 -20.68 -33.71 1.52
N GLU A 297 -21.15 -33.71 0.28
CA GLU A 297 -20.44 -34.38 -0.84
C GLU A 297 -19.38 -33.49 -1.53
N GLY A 298 -19.45 -32.17 -1.40
CA GLY A 298 -18.47 -31.24 -1.98
C GLY A 298 -17.16 -31.05 -1.19
N ARG A 299 -17.05 -31.58 0.03
CA ARG A 299 -15.87 -31.37 0.91
C ARG A 299 -14.66 -32.20 0.52
N GLY A 300 -14.85 -33.41 -0.01
CA GLY A 300 -13.75 -34.33 -0.32
C GLY A 300 -12.88 -33.90 -1.49
N ALA A 301 -13.43 -33.17 -2.46
CA ALA A 301 -12.68 -32.73 -3.65
C ALA A 301 -11.91 -31.41 -3.45
N LEU A 302 -12.18 -30.68 -2.36
CA LEU A 302 -11.55 -29.38 -2.05
C LEU A 302 -10.27 -29.52 -1.21
N GLU A 303 -10.17 -30.54 -0.37
CA GLU A 303 -8.98 -30.80 0.47
C GLU A 303 -7.78 -31.31 -0.37
N GLU A 304 -8.02 -31.89 -1.54
CA GLU A 304 -6.97 -32.39 -2.44
C GLU A 304 -6.25 -31.25 -3.21
N LEU A 305 -6.91 -30.10 -3.40
CA LEU A 305 -6.36 -28.92 -4.09
C LEU A 305 -5.50 -28.03 -3.19
N GLU A 306 -5.60 -28.15 -1.86
CA GLU A 306 -4.81 -27.36 -0.90
C GLU A 306 -3.35 -27.84 -0.77
N ARG A 307 -3.02 -29.06 -1.24
CA ARG A 307 -1.67 -29.63 -1.11
C ARG A 307 -0.66 -29.15 -2.15
N GLU A 308 -1.07 -28.45 -3.20
CA GLU A 308 -0.20 -28.14 -4.36
C GLU A 308 0.22 -26.65 -4.50
N GLY A 309 -0.21 -25.75 -3.61
CA GLY A 309 0.14 -24.31 -3.68
C GLY A 309 1.31 -23.89 -2.78
N GLY A 310 2.54 -23.88 -3.32
CA GLY A 310 3.74 -23.45 -2.59
C GLY A 310 3.88 -21.93 -2.38
N GLY A 311 4.24 -21.52 -1.16
CA GLY A 311 5.14 -20.39 -0.90
C GLY A 311 4.59 -18.96 -0.95
N HIS A 312 3.38 -18.67 -0.44
CA HIS A 312 2.93 -17.28 -0.19
C HIS A 312 2.36 -17.15 1.23
N ALA A 313 2.39 -15.94 1.80
CA ALA A 313 2.01 -15.63 3.18
C ALA A 313 0.68 -16.30 3.57
N ALA A 314 0.72 -17.13 4.61
CA ALA A 314 -0.48 -17.81 5.09
C ALA A 314 -1.53 -16.77 5.52
N PRO A 315 -2.82 -16.96 5.17
CA PRO A 315 -3.88 -16.09 5.66
C PRO A 315 -3.88 -16.09 7.20
N PRO A 316 -4.11 -14.94 7.86
CA PRO A 316 -4.05 -14.87 9.32
C PRO A 316 -5.09 -15.80 9.96
N ALA A 317 -4.71 -16.46 11.05
CA ALA A 317 -5.61 -17.20 11.92
C ALA A 317 -6.60 -16.22 12.60
N CYS A 318 -7.72 -15.95 11.93
CA CYS A 318 -8.60 -14.84 12.25
C CYS A 318 -9.78 -15.23 13.16
N GLY A 319 -9.92 -14.49 14.26
CA GLY A 319 -11.16 -14.35 15.02
C GLY A 319 -11.69 -12.91 15.12
N SER A 320 -11.16 -11.92 14.39
CA SER A 320 -11.61 -10.52 14.53
C SER A 320 -12.91 -10.26 13.75
N SER A 321 -13.90 -9.65 14.41
CA SER A 321 -15.23 -9.34 13.84
C SER A 321 -15.23 -8.16 12.85
N ARG A 322 -14.08 -7.51 12.60
CA ARG A 322 -13.94 -6.26 11.82
C ARG A 322 -12.94 -6.34 10.66
N HIS A 323 -12.63 -7.54 10.16
CA HIS A 323 -11.85 -7.72 8.93
C HIS A 323 -12.79 -7.96 7.75
N TYR A 324 -12.52 -7.27 6.63
CA TYR A 324 -13.22 -7.42 5.37
C TYR A 324 -12.23 -7.70 4.22
N VAL A 325 -12.71 -8.42 3.22
CA VAL A 325 -11.95 -8.73 2.00
C VAL A 325 -12.76 -8.31 0.77
N ARG A 326 -12.15 -7.53 -0.10
CA ARG A 326 -12.67 -7.20 -1.43
C ARG A 326 -12.43 -8.39 -2.34
N PHE A 327 -13.51 -9.01 -2.80
CA PHE A 327 -13.47 -9.98 -3.90
C PHE A 327 -13.53 -9.18 -5.18
N GLU A 328 -12.40 -9.04 -5.85
CA GLU A 328 -12.20 -8.02 -6.89
C GLU A 328 -11.98 -8.64 -8.27
N VAL A 329 -12.68 -8.13 -9.27
CA VAL A 329 -12.50 -8.44 -10.69
C VAL A 329 -12.17 -7.14 -11.41
N ILE A 330 -11.30 -7.21 -12.42
CA ILE A 330 -11.00 -6.07 -13.28
C ILE A 330 -11.83 -6.19 -14.56
N ASP A 331 -12.61 -5.15 -14.89
CA ASP A 331 -13.45 -5.11 -16.08
C ASP A 331 -12.67 -4.76 -17.36
N MET A 332 -13.37 -4.74 -18.51
CA MET A 332 -12.76 -4.42 -19.81
C MET A 332 -12.23 -2.99 -19.94
N ASN A 333 -12.66 -2.07 -19.08
CA ASN A 333 -12.14 -0.70 -18.99
C ASN A 333 -10.98 -0.60 -17.98
N GLY A 334 -10.55 -1.70 -17.38
CA GLY A 334 -9.49 -1.72 -16.38
C GLY A 334 -9.93 -1.25 -15.00
N LYS A 335 -11.25 -1.14 -14.77
CA LYS A 335 -11.83 -0.74 -13.50
C LYS A 335 -11.93 -1.92 -12.55
N ALA A 336 -11.59 -1.68 -11.27
CA ALA A 336 -11.83 -2.62 -10.20
C ALA A 336 -13.31 -2.66 -9.80
N LEU A 337 -13.92 -3.84 -9.92
CA LEU A 337 -15.26 -4.15 -9.45
C LEU A 337 -15.14 -5.13 -8.30
N SER A 338 -15.72 -4.82 -7.14
CA SER A 338 -15.63 -5.73 -6.00
C SER A 338 -16.90 -5.83 -5.17
N LYS A 339 -17.01 -6.95 -4.46
CA LYS A 339 -17.90 -7.08 -3.29
C LYS A 339 -17.04 -7.11 -2.03
N LEU A 340 -17.40 -6.30 -1.04
CA LEU A 340 -16.75 -6.30 0.26
C LEU A 340 -17.38 -7.37 1.15
N ILE A 341 -16.61 -8.41 1.46
CA ILE A 341 -17.07 -9.58 2.20
C ILE A 341 -16.48 -9.54 3.61
N PRO A 342 -17.30 -9.64 4.68
CA PRO A 342 -16.75 -9.84 6.02
C PRO A 342 -15.90 -11.11 6.04
N TRP A 343 -14.71 -11.07 6.65
CA TRP A 343 -13.75 -12.17 6.61
C TRP A 343 -14.32 -13.52 7.07
N ARG A 344 -15.24 -13.51 8.04
CA ARG A 344 -15.97 -14.71 8.50
C ARG A 344 -16.80 -15.41 7.40
N HIS A 345 -17.14 -14.71 6.32
CA HIS A 345 -17.87 -15.22 5.17
C HIS A 345 -16.98 -15.39 3.93
N ARG A 346 -15.65 -15.31 4.06
CA ARG A 346 -14.71 -15.41 2.92
C ARG A 346 -14.77 -16.71 2.13
N HIS A 347 -15.34 -17.78 2.71
CA HIS A 347 -15.55 -19.06 2.03
C HIS A 347 -16.97 -19.23 1.49
N ALA A 348 -17.86 -18.26 1.71
CA ALA A 348 -19.20 -18.29 1.14
C ALA A 348 -19.13 -18.04 -0.37
N PRO A 349 -20.03 -18.63 -1.17
CA PRO A 349 -20.17 -18.28 -2.58
C PRO A 349 -20.43 -16.77 -2.73
N VAL A 350 -19.60 -16.11 -3.53
CA VAL A 350 -19.77 -14.69 -3.85
C VAL A 350 -20.12 -14.59 -5.31
N GLU A 351 -21.29 -14.02 -5.62
CA GLU A 351 -21.73 -13.84 -7.00
C GLU A 351 -21.57 -12.39 -7.45
N LEU A 352 -21.36 -12.16 -8.74
CA LEU A 352 -21.46 -10.85 -9.38
C LEU A 352 -22.29 -10.98 -10.66
N TYR A 353 -23.11 -9.99 -10.97
CA TYR A 353 -23.82 -9.91 -12.25
C TYR A 353 -22.81 -10.01 -13.41
N ALA A 354 -22.93 -11.01 -14.28
CA ALA A 354 -21.92 -11.28 -15.31
C ALA A 354 -21.74 -10.12 -16.29
N GLY A 355 -22.80 -9.36 -16.57
CA GLY A 355 -22.72 -8.19 -17.45
C GLY A 355 -21.89 -7.03 -16.87
N ALA A 356 -21.51 -7.07 -15.59
CA ALA A 356 -20.71 -6.02 -14.97
C ALA A 356 -19.32 -5.88 -15.61
N ILE A 357 -18.73 -6.96 -16.14
CA ILE A 357 -17.39 -6.92 -16.75
C ILE A 357 -17.36 -6.18 -18.10
N GLY A 358 -18.52 -6.00 -18.73
CA GLY A 358 -18.70 -5.31 -20.01
C GLY A 358 -19.56 -4.06 -19.91
N ALA A 359 -19.71 -3.49 -18.71
CA ALA A 359 -20.38 -2.20 -18.53
C ALA A 359 -19.57 -1.06 -19.18
N SER A 360 -20.21 0.09 -19.42
CA SER A 360 -19.49 1.28 -19.89
C SER A 360 -18.54 1.78 -18.82
N ALA A 361 -17.60 2.64 -19.20
CA ALA A 361 -16.64 3.21 -18.26
C ALA A 361 -17.26 4.03 -17.10
N ASN A 362 -18.53 4.44 -17.18
CA ASN A 362 -19.28 5.08 -16.08
C ASN A 362 -20.29 4.12 -15.41
N SER A 363 -20.23 2.83 -15.73
CA SER A 363 -21.15 1.78 -15.26
C SER A 363 -22.63 2.02 -15.61
N GLU A 364 -22.95 2.89 -16.58
CA GLU A 364 -24.31 3.06 -17.07
C GLU A 364 -24.80 1.79 -17.77
N ALA A 365 -26.08 1.46 -17.57
CA ALA A 365 -26.72 0.36 -18.28
C ALA A 365 -26.78 0.68 -19.77
N MET A 366 -26.03 -0.08 -20.58
CA MET A 366 -26.03 0.04 -22.02
C MET A 366 -27.01 -0.95 -22.66
N SER A 367 -27.63 -0.54 -23.76
CA SER A 367 -28.31 -1.46 -24.66
C SER A 367 -27.27 -2.28 -25.42
N PHE A 368 -26.96 -3.47 -24.93
CA PHE A 368 -26.06 -4.39 -25.61
C PHE A 368 -26.65 -4.87 -26.96
N PRO A 369 -25.82 -5.19 -27.96
CA PRO A 369 -26.27 -5.87 -29.17
C PRO A 369 -27.08 -7.13 -28.84
N ALA A 370 -28.08 -7.46 -29.65
CA ALA A 370 -29.03 -8.55 -29.38
C ALA A 370 -28.32 -9.90 -29.10
N GLU A 371 -27.21 -10.16 -29.78
CA GLU A 371 -26.39 -11.37 -29.61
C GLU A 371 -25.70 -11.45 -28.23
N ILE A 372 -25.28 -10.30 -27.68
CA ILE A 372 -24.71 -10.21 -26.33
C ILE A 372 -25.84 -10.24 -25.29
N ALA A 373 -26.94 -9.53 -25.55
CA ALA A 373 -28.12 -9.51 -24.69
C ALA A 373 -28.80 -10.89 -24.57
N ALA A 374 -28.72 -11.73 -25.61
CA ALA A 374 -29.25 -13.10 -25.61
C ALA A 374 -28.61 -13.99 -24.53
N ALA A 375 -27.43 -13.63 -24.02
CA ALA A 375 -26.81 -14.34 -22.90
C ALA A 375 -27.59 -14.18 -21.57
N GLY A 376 -28.54 -13.24 -21.48
CA GLY A 376 -29.40 -13.03 -20.31
C GLY A 376 -28.70 -12.48 -19.06
N PHE A 377 -27.36 -12.35 -19.11
CA PHE A 377 -26.51 -11.81 -18.06
C PHE A 377 -26.77 -12.41 -16.66
N PRO A 378 -26.64 -13.74 -16.51
CA PRO A 378 -26.83 -14.39 -15.21
C PRO A 378 -25.80 -13.91 -14.18
N ASN A 379 -26.03 -14.24 -12.92
CA ASN A 379 -24.96 -14.14 -11.92
C ASN A 379 -23.82 -15.11 -12.29
N ALA A 380 -22.59 -14.63 -12.14
CA ALA A 380 -21.37 -15.43 -12.21
C ALA A 380 -20.76 -15.55 -10.81
N LEU A 381 -20.22 -16.73 -10.49
CA LEU A 381 -19.51 -16.96 -9.24
C LEU A 381 -18.11 -16.33 -9.33
N LEU A 382 -17.74 -15.55 -8.30
CA LEU A 382 -16.38 -15.04 -8.10
C LEU A 382 -15.54 -16.11 -7.40
N VAL A 383 -14.52 -16.60 -8.11
CA VAL A 383 -13.57 -17.59 -7.59
C VAL A 383 -12.30 -16.85 -7.20
N ALA A 384 -12.04 -16.76 -5.90
CA ALA A 384 -10.86 -16.09 -5.36
C ALA A 384 -9.56 -16.83 -5.72
N GLU A 385 -8.60 -16.09 -6.28
CA GLU A 385 -7.22 -16.53 -6.45
C GLU A 385 -6.42 -16.13 -5.21
N TRP A 386 -6.43 -16.98 -4.19
CA TRP A 386 -5.91 -16.65 -2.86
C TRP A 386 -4.42 -16.30 -2.84
N SER A 387 -3.64 -16.72 -3.85
CA SER A 387 -2.25 -16.29 -4.02
C SER A 387 -2.09 -14.78 -4.25
N THR A 388 -3.17 -14.08 -4.65
CA THR A 388 -3.22 -12.62 -4.83
C THR A 388 -3.74 -11.86 -3.60
N TRP A 389 -4.02 -12.57 -2.51
CA TRP A 389 -4.54 -11.95 -1.30
C TRP A 389 -3.54 -10.94 -0.74
N GLN A 390 -4.04 -9.77 -0.36
CA GLN A 390 -3.20 -8.70 0.13
C GLN A 390 -3.96 -7.74 1.04
N PRO A 391 -3.40 -7.31 2.19
CA PRO A 391 -3.94 -6.19 2.95
C PRO A 391 -3.82 -4.88 2.16
N LEU A 392 -4.80 -3.99 2.29
CA LEU A 392 -4.81 -2.67 1.67
C LEU A 392 -4.71 -1.60 2.76
N PRO A 393 -3.51 -1.16 3.16
CA PRO A 393 -3.34 -0.28 4.31
C PRO A 393 -3.98 1.09 4.11
N TRP A 394 -3.96 1.63 2.89
CA TRP A 394 -4.64 2.90 2.57
C TRP A 394 -6.17 2.78 2.63
N ALA A 395 -6.75 1.58 2.48
CA ALA A 395 -8.18 1.37 2.61
C ALA A 395 -8.60 1.07 4.06
N ALA A 396 -7.67 0.66 4.92
CA ALA A 396 -7.93 0.32 6.31
C ALA A 396 -8.29 1.56 7.14
N ARG A 397 -9.21 1.40 8.10
CA ARG A 397 -9.58 2.44 9.06
C ARG A 397 -9.63 1.80 10.43
N HIS A 398 -8.54 1.91 11.21
CA HIS A 398 -8.42 1.20 12.48
C HIS A 398 -9.69 1.37 13.36
N PRO A 399 -10.28 0.27 13.88
CA PRO A 399 -9.78 -1.12 13.87
C PRO A 399 -10.23 -1.98 12.68
N VAL A 400 -10.80 -1.39 11.63
CA VAL A 400 -11.24 -2.09 10.42
C VAL A 400 -10.05 -2.41 9.53
N VAL A 401 -9.83 -3.69 9.29
CA VAL A 401 -8.85 -4.19 8.32
C VAL A 401 -9.56 -4.45 7.00
N ILE A 402 -9.02 -3.93 5.91
CA ILE A 402 -9.46 -4.24 4.55
C ILE A 402 -8.33 -4.94 3.82
N SER A 403 -8.66 -6.04 3.15
CA SER A 403 -7.79 -6.77 2.24
C SER A 403 -8.48 -6.93 0.90
N ARG A 404 -7.75 -7.39 -0.13
CA ARG A 404 -8.26 -7.70 -1.46
C ARG A 404 -7.77 -9.08 -1.87
N VAL A 405 -8.58 -9.79 -2.62
CA VAL A 405 -8.19 -10.94 -3.42
C VAL A 405 -8.74 -10.74 -4.84
N TYR A 406 -7.92 -10.99 -5.87
CA TYR A 406 -8.42 -11.02 -7.24
C TYR A 406 -9.23 -12.29 -7.48
N CYS A 407 -10.28 -12.16 -8.28
CA CYS A 407 -11.18 -13.24 -8.60
C CYS A 407 -11.23 -13.49 -10.11
N GLU A 408 -11.41 -14.75 -10.48
CA GLU A 408 -11.91 -15.11 -11.80
C GLU A 408 -13.44 -15.26 -11.73
N GLN A 409 -14.12 -15.23 -12.88
CA GLN A 409 -15.56 -15.53 -12.95
C GLN A 409 -15.81 -16.92 -13.51
N ARG A 410 -16.74 -17.64 -12.88
CA ARG A 410 -17.33 -18.87 -13.42
C ARG A 410 -18.81 -18.65 -13.72
N ALA A 411 -19.24 -19.06 -14.89
CA ALA A 411 -20.65 -19.14 -15.23
C ALA A 411 -21.35 -20.24 -14.40
N VAL A 412 -22.69 -20.25 -14.44
CA VAL A 412 -23.53 -21.22 -13.72
C VAL A 412 -23.23 -22.67 -14.12
N ASP A 413 -22.76 -22.89 -15.34
CA ASP A 413 -22.29 -24.19 -15.85
C ASP A 413 -20.89 -24.59 -15.34
N GLY A 414 -20.27 -23.76 -14.51
CA GLY A 414 -18.94 -23.96 -13.94
C GLY A 414 -17.77 -23.57 -14.84
N ARG A 415 -18.02 -23.18 -16.11
CA ARG A 415 -16.98 -22.78 -17.05
C ARG A 415 -16.41 -21.41 -16.67
N LEU A 416 -15.09 -21.24 -16.81
CA LEU A 416 -14.46 -19.93 -16.66
C LEU A 416 -14.95 -18.98 -17.76
N THR A 417 -15.33 -17.77 -17.38
CA THR A 417 -15.76 -16.73 -18.31
C THR A 417 -14.54 -16.21 -19.07
N GLY A 418 -14.47 -16.47 -20.38
CA GLY A 418 -13.33 -16.09 -21.22
C GLY A 418 -13.21 -14.59 -21.45
N ALA A 419 -14.30 -13.84 -21.22
CA ALA A 419 -14.34 -12.39 -21.36
C ALA A 419 -13.67 -11.61 -20.22
N VAL A 420 -13.37 -12.25 -19.07
CA VAL A 420 -12.66 -11.57 -17.97
C VAL A 420 -11.22 -11.28 -18.39
N PRO A 421 -10.77 -10.00 -18.36
CA PRO A 421 -9.41 -9.62 -18.79
C PRO A 421 -8.30 -10.40 -18.10
N ARG A 422 -8.40 -10.62 -16.78
CA ARG A 422 -7.41 -11.39 -16.02
C ARG A 422 -7.32 -12.85 -16.48
N THR A 423 -8.46 -13.54 -16.62
CA THR A 423 -8.54 -14.90 -17.21
C THR A 423 -7.85 -14.96 -18.57
N ALA A 424 -8.18 -14.04 -19.47
CA ALA A 424 -7.62 -14.03 -20.83
C ALA A 424 -6.12 -13.78 -20.84
N CYS A 425 -5.64 -12.86 -19.99
CA CYS A 425 -4.22 -12.59 -19.82
C CYS A 425 -3.46 -13.81 -19.31
N ARG A 426 -3.96 -14.51 -18.28
CA ARG A 426 -3.36 -15.75 -17.78
C ARG A 426 -3.30 -16.82 -18.86
N ARG A 427 -4.38 -16.97 -19.63
CA ARG A 427 -4.45 -17.94 -20.74
C ARG A 427 -3.36 -17.65 -21.77
N GLN A 428 -3.23 -16.40 -22.22
CA GLN A 428 -2.22 -16.03 -23.23
C GLN A 428 -0.79 -16.18 -22.73
N LEU A 429 -0.51 -15.87 -21.46
CA LEU A 429 0.80 -16.10 -20.87
C LEU A 429 1.12 -17.60 -20.77
N ALA A 430 0.15 -18.42 -20.37
CA ALA A 430 0.33 -19.87 -20.29
C ALA A 430 0.54 -20.49 -21.68
N GLU A 431 -0.21 -20.04 -22.70
CA GLU A 431 -0.03 -20.48 -24.08
C GLU A 431 1.33 -20.05 -24.66
N LEU A 432 1.79 -18.83 -24.35
CA LEU A 432 3.14 -18.36 -24.73
C LEU A 432 4.22 -19.27 -24.12
N GLU A 433 4.17 -19.52 -22.81
CA GLU A 433 5.14 -20.39 -22.13
C GLU A 433 5.09 -21.81 -22.70
N ALA A 434 3.89 -22.39 -22.87
CA ALA A 434 3.73 -23.76 -23.36
C ALA A 434 4.23 -23.96 -24.80
N THR A 435 4.10 -22.96 -25.67
CA THR A 435 4.46 -23.09 -27.09
C THR A 435 5.87 -22.62 -27.42
N THR A 436 6.43 -21.71 -26.64
CA THR A 436 7.73 -21.07 -26.94
C THR A 436 8.75 -21.18 -25.81
N GLY A 437 8.32 -21.61 -24.61
CA GLY A 437 9.11 -21.55 -23.38
C GLY A 437 9.30 -20.14 -22.83
N LEU A 438 8.73 -19.11 -23.47
CA LEU A 438 8.96 -17.71 -23.11
C LEU A 438 8.09 -17.27 -21.94
N LEU A 439 8.71 -16.47 -21.07
CA LEU A 439 8.08 -15.74 -19.98
C LEU A 439 8.22 -14.24 -20.25
N LEU A 440 7.20 -13.47 -19.83
CA LEU A 440 7.21 -12.01 -19.91
C LEU A 440 7.48 -11.39 -18.55
N TYR A 441 8.50 -10.55 -18.48
CA TYR A 441 8.79 -9.69 -17.33
C TYR A 441 8.54 -8.24 -17.74
N SER A 442 7.56 -7.60 -17.11
CA SER A 442 6.97 -6.36 -17.63
C SER A 442 6.53 -5.37 -16.54
N ALA A 443 6.47 -4.09 -16.92
CA ALA A 443 5.96 -2.98 -16.12
C ALA A 443 5.19 -2.00 -17.01
N CYS A 444 4.20 -1.30 -16.43
CA CYS A 444 3.56 -0.16 -17.09
C CYS A 444 4.10 1.15 -16.52
N GLU A 445 4.43 2.11 -17.39
CA GLU A 445 4.62 3.51 -17.04
C GLU A 445 3.26 4.21 -17.20
N LEU A 446 2.52 4.36 -16.10
CA LEU A 446 1.17 4.94 -16.11
C LEU A 446 1.24 6.41 -15.71
N GLU A 447 1.15 7.29 -16.70
CA GLU A 447 0.97 8.72 -16.47
C GLU A 447 -0.46 9.01 -16.02
N PHE A 448 -0.66 10.03 -15.19
CA PHE A 448 -1.99 10.42 -14.72
C PHE A 448 -2.06 11.91 -14.39
N GLY A 449 -3.25 12.49 -14.51
CA GLY A 449 -3.53 13.86 -14.11
C GLY A 449 -4.01 13.92 -12.66
N VAL A 450 -3.61 14.94 -11.92
CA VAL A 450 -4.09 15.22 -10.57
C VAL A 450 -4.74 16.60 -10.53
N ALA A 451 -5.90 16.71 -9.88
CA ALA A 451 -6.66 17.94 -9.75
C ALA A 451 -7.28 18.09 -8.34
N HIS A 452 -7.74 19.30 -8.05
CA HIS A 452 -8.57 19.59 -6.89
C HIS A 452 -9.96 18.95 -7.09
N ALA A 453 -10.46 18.21 -6.10
CA ALA A 453 -11.67 17.39 -6.27
C ALA A 453 -12.96 18.21 -6.47
N ASP A 454 -13.00 19.43 -5.92
CA ASP A 454 -14.15 20.33 -5.97
C ASP A 454 -14.23 21.14 -7.26
N THR A 455 -13.10 21.65 -7.76
CA THR A 455 -13.06 22.51 -8.96
C THR A 455 -12.66 21.79 -10.23
N TRP A 456 -12.01 20.63 -10.13
CA TRP A 456 -11.35 19.93 -11.24
C TRP A 456 -10.17 20.68 -11.87
N ASP A 457 -9.71 21.75 -11.24
CA ASP A 457 -8.52 22.45 -11.70
C ASP A 457 -7.29 21.58 -11.47
N PRO A 458 -6.35 21.49 -12.45
CA PRO A 458 -5.11 20.77 -12.27
C PRO A 458 -4.39 21.22 -10.99
N ALA A 459 -3.86 20.27 -10.21
CA ALA A 459 -3.19 20.54 -8.94
C ALA A 459 -1.96 21.46 -9.10
N PHE A 460 -1.44 21.55 -10.32
CA PHE A 460 -0.48 22.56 -10.74
C PHE A 460 -0.59 22.83 -12.25
N GLY A 461 -0.36 24.09 -12.65
CA GLY A 461 -0.42 24.50 -14.07
C GLY A 461 0.95 24.61 -14.74
N GLY A 462 0.93 24.78 -16.06
CA GLY A 462 2.11 24.96 -16.92
C GLY A 462 2.76 23.66 -17.39
N VAL A 463 3.70 23.78 -18.34
CA VAL A 463 4.47 22.68 -18.92
C VAL A 463 5.90 22.77 -18.40
N GLU A 464 6.17 22.15 -17.25
CA GLU A 464 7.50 22.11 -16.63
C GLU A 464 7.86 20.68 -16.22
N ILE A 465 8.10 19.82 -17.21
CA ILE A 465 8.53 18.43 -17.00
C ILE A 465 9.75 18.35 -16.08
N PHE A 466 9.78 17.35 -15.20
CA PHE A 466 10.85 17.13 -14.20
C PHE A 466 11.07 18.30 -13.21
N SER A 467 10.14 19.26 -13.12
CA SER A 467 10.30 20.41 -12.23
C SER A 467 10.18 20.03 -10.76
N THR A 468 11.26 20.22 -10.01
CA THR A 468 11.27 20.06 -8.54
C THR A 468 10.21 20.94 -7.86
N LEU A 469 9.99 22.15 -8.37
CA LEU A 469 9.01 23.08 -7.79
C LEU A 469 7.57 22.63 -8.03
N GLN A 470 7.27 22.05 -9.20
CA GLN A 470 5.94 21.50 -9.48
C GLN A 470 5.68 20.24 -8.66
N LEU A 471 6.66 19.33 -8.61
CA LEU A 471 6.56 18.13 -7.78
C LEU A 471 6.32 18.46 -6.31
N ASN A 472 6.99 19.49 -5.78
CA ASN A 472 6.85 19.90 -4.39
C ASN A 472 5.41 20.34 -4.02
N LYS A 473 4.58 20.74 -4.99
CA LYS A 473 3.16 21.10 -4.74
C LYS A 473 2.28 19.89 -4.39
N VAL A 474 2.70 18.70 -4.82
CA VAL A 474 1.95 17.43 -4.66
C VAL A 474 2.79 16.34 -3.98
N LEU A 475 3.90 16.72 -3.34
CA LEU A 475 4.88 15.78 -2.80
C LEU A 475 4.30 14.91 -1.69
N SER A 476 3.45 15.46 -0.82
CA SER A 476 2.78 14.69 0.25
C SER A 476 1.88 13.58 -0.31
N PHE A 477 1.20 13.86 -1.41
CA PHE A 477 0.39 12.87 -2.12
C PHE A 477 1.28 11.79 -2.74
N CYS A 478 2.35 12.18 -3.42
CA CYS A 478 3.30 11.25 -4.04
C CYS A 478 3.96 10.32 -3.02
N CYS A 479 4.43 10.85 -1.88
CA CYS A 479 5.02 10.04 -0.81
C CYS A 479 4.00 9.07 -0.21
N ALA A 480 2.75 9.51 0.03
CA ALA A 480 1.71 8.63 0.55
C ALA A 480 1.37 7.48 -0.43
N VAL A 481 1.38 7.75 -1.74
CA VAL A 481 1.22 6.73 -2.77
C VAL A 481 2.39 5.74 -2.74
N GLU A 482 3.62 6.23 -2.67
CA GLU A 482 4.81 5.37 -2.64
C GLU A 482 4.86 4.49 -1.40
N GLU A 483 4.70 5.05 -0.20
CA GLU A 483 4.62 4.30 1.07
C GLU A 483 3.53 3.23 1.02
N ALA A 484 2.36 3.56 0.46
CA ALA A 484 1.27 2.62 0.30
C ALA A 484 1.61 1.47 -0.66
N LEU A 485 2.24 1.76 -1.80
CA LEU A 485 2.62 0.76 -2.80
C LEU A 485 3.73 -0.17 -2.31
N GLU A 486 4.69 0.34 -1.53
CA GLU A 486 5.77 -0.45 -0.95
C GLU A 486 5.20 -1.58 -0.05
N THR A 487 4.20 -1.27 0.78
CA THR A 487 3.57 -2.26 1.67
C THR A 487 2.85 -3.40 0.94
N VAL A 488 2.53 -3.20 -0.34
CA VAL A 488 1.90 -4.19 -1.21
C VAL A 488 2.87 -4.76 -2.25
N GLY A 489 4.18 -4.59 -2.03
CA GLY A 489 5.22 -5.19 -2.86
C GLY A 489 5.36 -4.56 -4.24
N ILE A 490 4.88 -3.34 -4.43
CA ILE A 490 5.08 -2.55 -5.65
C ILE A 490 6.20 -1.54 -5.36
N ASP A 491 7.39 -1.86 -5.85
CA ASP A 491 8.62 -1.09 -5.65
C ASP A 491 8.69 0.10 -6.62
N VAL A 492 8.33 1.29 -6.13
CA VAL A 492 8.37 2.55 -6.87
C VAL A 492 9.81 2.97 -7.15
N ARG A 493 10.11 3.37 -8.39
CA ARG A 493 11.46 3.74 -8.84
C ARG A 493 11.63 5.24 -9.00
N THR A 494 10.70 5.90 -9.67
CA THR A 494 10.75 7.34 -9.93
C THR A 494 9.38 7.97 -9.84
N ILE A 495 9.35 9.25 -9.48
CA ILE A 495 8.16 10.10 -9.49
C ILE A 495 8.56 11.43 -10.12
N ASN A 496 7.83 11.87 -11.13
CA ASN A 496 8.10 13.16 -11.77
C ASN A 496 6.84 13.82 -12.34
N PRO A 497 6.82 15.16 -12.40
CA PRO A 497 5.88 15.89 -13.24
C PRO A 497 6.19 15.66 -14.71
N GLU A 498 5.13 15.61 -15.51
CA GLU A 498 5.17 15.39 -16.95
C GLU A 498 4.82 16.65 -17.76
N TYR A 499 4.66 16.50 -19.07
CA TYR A 499 4.42 17.61 -20.02
C TYR A 499 3.03 18.27 -19.91
N GLY A 500 2.11 17.73 -19.13
CA GLY A 500 0.75 18.23 -18.95
C GLY A 500 0.52 18.91 -17.59
N GLU A 501 -0.51 19.75 -17.53
CA GLU A 501 -0.94 20.36 -16.27
C GLU A 501 -1.44 19.29 -15.30
N GLY A 502 -0.99 19.36 -14.05
CA GLY A 502 -1.27 18.36 -13.02
C GLY A 502 -0.77 16.95 -13.37
N GLN A 503 0.02 16.79 -14.45
CA GLN A 503 0.41 15.49 -14.96
C GLN A 503 1.62 14.94 -14.19
N LEU A 504 1.49 13.71 -13.73
CA LEU A 504 2.55 12.97 -13.03
C LEU A 504 2.80 11.63 -13.72
N GLU A 505 4.04 11.16 -13.62
CA GLU A 505 4.43 9.78 -13.84
C GLU A 505 4.97 9.20 -12.54
N ILE A 506 4.54 7.98 -12.22
CA ILE A 506 5.18 7.14 -11.21
C ILE A 506 5.56 5.83 -11.88
N THR A 507 6.84 5.50 -11.87
CA THR A 507 7.35 4.23 -12.40
C THR A 507 7.59 3.25 -11.26
N PHE A 508 7.42 1.96 -11.51
CA PHE A 508 7.66 0.89 -10.54
C PHE A 508 8.31 -0.32 -11.21
N SER A 509 8.93 -1.16 -10.38
CA SER A 509 9.66 -2.35 -10.82
C SER A 509 8.79 -3.31 -11.64
N PRO A 510 9.36 -3.97 -12.66
CA PRO A 510 8.66 -5.00 -13.41
C PRO A 510 8.35 -6.24 -12.56
N HIS A 511 7.29 -6.93 -12.97
CA HIS A 511 6.86 -8.21 -12.38
C HIS A 511 6.74 -9.28 -13.47
N LEU A 512 6.81 -10.54 -13.05
CA LEU A 512 6.74 -11.69 -13.95
C LEU A 512 5.29 -12.09 -14.22
N GLY A 513 4.95 -12.31 -15.48
CA GLY A 513 3.64 -12.81 -15.91
C GLY A 513 2.49 -11.89 -15.50
N VAL A 514 1.38 -12.48 -15.04
CA VAL A 514 0.14 -11.74 -14.73
C VAL A 514 0.31 -10.74 -13.59
N ALA A 515 1.29 -10.96 -12.70
CA ALA A 515 1.56 -10.06 -11.58
C ALA A 515 1.90 -8.63 -12.03
N ALA A 516 2.42 -8.43 -13.25
CA ALA A 516 2.63 -7.09 -13.82
C ALA A 516 1.32 -6.33 -14.04
N ALA A 517 0.29 -7.01 -14.53
CA ALA A 517 -1.03 -6.42 -14.72
C ALA A 517 -1.78 -6.28 -13.38
N ASP A 518 -1.60 -7.21 -12.44
CA ASP A 518 -2.10 -7.11 -11.05
C ASP A 518 -1.49 -5.86 -10.36
N ALA A 519 -0.19 -5.60 -10.53
CA ALA A 519 0.49 -4.42 -10.01
C ALA A 519 -0.03 -3.12 -10.64
N ALA A 520 -0.20 -3.07 -11.96
CA ALA A 520 -0.76 -1.91 -12.66
C ALA A 520 -2.22 -1.61 -12.25
N ALA A 521 -3.03 -2.64 -11.99
CA ALA A 521 -4.39 -2.48 -11.47
C ALA A 521 -4.38 -1.96 -10.02
N THR A 522 -3.54 -2.54 -9.17
CA THR A 522 -3.36 -2.10 -7.77
C THR A 522 -2.88 -0.66 -7.70
N PHE A 523 -1.89 -0.28 -8.51
CA PHE A 523 -1.38 1.08 -8.64
C PHE A 523 -2.50 2.08 -8.93
N ARG A 524 -3.31 1.83 -9.96
CA ARG A 524 -4.43 2.71 -10.33
C ARG A 524 -5.42 2.89 -9.19
N THR A 525 -5.81 1.81 -8.53
CA THR A 525 -6.76 1.88 -7.40
C THR A 525 -6.16 2.62 -6.20
N ALA A 526 -4.90 2.36 -5.85
CA ALA A 526 -4.21 3.02 -4.75
C ALA A 526 -4.09 4.53 -4.97
N VAL A 527 -3.60 4.95 -6.15
CA VAL A 527 -3.47 6.36 -6.54
C VAL A 527 -4.79 7.12 -6.37
N LYS A 528 -5.90 6.54 -6.83
CA LYS A 528 -7.23 7.16 -6.74
C LYS A 528 -7.77 7.21 -5.33
N GLU A 529 -7.70 6.11 -4.59
CA GLU A 529 -8.21 6.06 -3.21
C GLU A 529 -7.43 7.00 -2.30
N ILE A 530 -6.11 7.11 -2.49
CA ILE A 530 -5.26 8.04 -1.73
C ILE A 530 -5.53 9.48 -2.14
N ALA A 531 -5.70 9.77 -3.43
CA ALA A 531 -6.05 11.11 -3.91
C ALA A 531 -7.37 11.57 -3.27
N GLN A 532 -8.40 10.71 -3.29
CA GLN A 532 -9.70 11.01 -2.70
C GLN A 532 -9.60 11.30 -1.20
N GLN A 533 -8.76 10.56 -0.46
CA GLN A 533 -8.53 10.80 0.97
C GLN A 533 -7.86 12.14 1.26
N GLN A 534 -7.10 12.68 0.31
CA GLN A 534 -6.43 13.97 0.42
C GLN A 534 -7.23 15.12 -0.21
N GLY A 535 -8.51 14.91 -0.56
CA GLY A 535 -9.35 15.93 -1.21
C GLY A 535 -8.91 16.25 -2.64
N MET A 536 -8.15 15.35 -3.26
CA MET A 536 -7.71 15.43 -4.64
C MET A 536 -8.46 14.42 -5.50
N LEU A 537 -8.30 14.56 -6.80
CA LEU A 537 -8.80 13.65 -7.81
C LEU A 537 -7.63 13.25 -8.70
N ALA A 538 -7.47 11.96 -8.98
CA ALA A 538 -6.41 11.44 -9.84
C ALA A 538 -7.03 10.69 -11.02
N THR A 539 -6.59 10.99 -12.24
CA THR A 539 -7.20 10.45 -13.45
C THR A 539 -6.23 9.91 -14.48
N PHE A 540 -6.52 8.70 -14.95
CA PHE A 540 -5.77 8.00 -16.00
C PHE A 540 -6.38 8.20 -17.39
N LEU A 541 -7.34 9.12 -17.55
CA LEU A 541 -7.87 9.49 -18.85
C LEU A 541 -6.73 10.08 -19.70
N ALA A 542 -6.62 9.69 -20.97
CA ALA A 542 -5.57 10.18 -21.86
C ALA A 542 -5.49 11.71 -21.97
N LYS A 543 -6.65 12.40 -21.87
CA LYS A 543 -6.78 13.87 -21.99
C LYS A 543 -7.81 14.42 -20.99
N PRO A 544 -7.44 14.62 -19.71
CA PRO A 544 -8.40 15.01 -18.67
C PRO A 544 -8.68 16.53 -18.58
N PHE A 545 -7.67 17.36 -18.87
CA PHE A 545 -7.72 18.82 -18.63
C PHE A 545 -7.75 19.66 -19.92
N GLY A 546 -7.85 19.03 -21.09
CA GLY A 546 -7.95 19.72 -22.37
C GLY A 546 -7.63 18.81 -23.56
N THR A 547 -7.81 19.32 -24.77
CA THR A 547 -7.63 18.55 -26.03
C THR A 547 -6.26 18.76 -26.68
N LYS A 548 -5.41 19.64 -26.16
CA LYS A 548 -4.09 19.99 -26.70
C LYS A 548 -2.94 19.47 -25.81
N GLY A 549 -1.70 19.57 -26.29
CA GLY A 549 -0.47 19.23 -25.53
C GLY A 549 -0.16 17.73 -25.44
N ALA A 550 0.70 17.34 -24.51
CA ALA A 550 0.93 15.92 -24.16
C ALA A 550 -0.27 15.35 -23.39
N GLY A 551 -0.45 14.04 -23.39
CA GLY A 551 -1.54 13.36 -22.69
C GLY A 551 -1.04 12.07 -22.06
N ASN A 552 -1.82 11.51 -21.15
CA ASN A 552 -1.39 10.41 -20.28
C ASN A 552 -1.01 9.15 -21.07
N GLY A 553 0.30 8.91 -21.14
CA GLY A 553 1.01 7.71 -21.57
C GLY A 553 0.72 6.50 -20.69
N GLY A 554 0.80 5.31 -21.28
CA GLY A 554 0.72 4.03 -20.60
C GLY A 554 1.81 3.09 -21.11
N HIS A 555 3.05 3.57 -21.27
CA HIS A 555 4.07 2.77 -21.97
C HIS A 555 4.22 1.39 -21.31
N PHE A 556 4.24 0.35 -22.13
CA PHE A 556 4.32 -1.02 -21.67
C PHE A 556 5.72 -1.56 -21.92
N ASN A 557 6.50 -1.65 -20.85
CA ASN A 557 7.86 -2.15 -20.87
C ASN A 557 7.85 -3.66 -20.67
N PHE A 558 8.53 -4.41 -21.53
CA PHE A 558 8.62 -5.86 -21.42
C PHE A 558 9.94 -6.44 -21.89
N SER A 559 10.30 -7.57 -21.30
CA SER A 559 11.46 -8.38 -21.64
C SER A 559 11.09 -9.86 -21.69
N LEU A 560 11.82 -10.60 -22.52
CA LEU A 560 11.60 -12.02 -22.75
C LEU A 560 12.57 -12.84 -21.91
N TRP A 561 12.08 -13.88 -21.25
CA TRP A 561 12.88 -14.75 -20.38
C TRP A 561 12.56 -16.22 -20.65
N GLN A 562 13.51 -17.09 -20.30
CA GLN A 562 13.32 -18.55 -20.28
C GLN A 562 13.82 -19.10 -18.94
N ARG A 563 13.21 -20.20 -18.48
CA ARG A 563 13.71 -20.96 -17.33
C ARG A 563 14.97 -21.70 -17.74
N GLU A 564 16.05 -21.60 -16.96
CA GLU A 564 17.24 -22.40 -17.21
C GLU A 564 16.96 -23.89 -16.96
N THR A 565 17.49 -24.74 -17.85
CA THR A 565 17.39 -26.21 -17.74
C THR A 565 18.77 -26.77 -17.37
N GLY A 566 19.19 -26.60 -16.11
CA GLY A 566 20.45 -27.16 -15.58
C GLY A 566 20.61 -26.88 -14.09
N GLY A 567 20.86 -27.92 -13.28
CA GLY A 567 20.78 -27.85 -11.82
C GLY A 567 21.87 -27.06 -11.11
N GLY A 568 21.43 -26.23 -10.16
CA GLY A 568 22.20 -25.69 -9.04
C GLY A 568 21.31 -25.64 -7.80
N THR A 569 21.66 -26.41 -6.77
CA THR A 569 20.94 -26.47 -5.49
C THR A 569 21.29 -25.25 -4.63
N GLU A 570 20.50 -24.18 -4.72
CA GLU A 570 20.33 -23.22 -3.62
C GLU A 570 19.01 -22.45 -3.82
N ALA A 571 18.13 -22.52 -2.83
CA ALA A 571 16.77 -21.99 -2.93
C ALA A 571 16.75 -20.47 -2.73
N GLY A 572 16.46 -19.74 -3.80
CA GLY A 572 16.10 -18.31 -3.76
C GLY A 572 16.37 -17.60 -5.08
N HIS A 573 15.33 -17.45 -5.92
CA HIS A 573 15.35 -16.98 -7.32
C HIS A 573 15.92 -18.02 -8.29
N GLY A 574 15.03 -18.77 -8.96
CA GLY A 574 15.46 -19.68 -10.03
C GLY A 574 16.23 -18.91 -11.11
N GLU A 575 17.35 -19.47 -11.56
CA GLU A 575 18.17 -18.91 -12.63
C GLU A 575 17.29 -18.70 -13.88
N MET A 576 17.09 -17.43 -14.27
CA MET A 576 16.33 -17.03 -15.45
C MET A 576 17.27 -16.30 -16.40
N ALA A 577 17.29 -16.69 -17.68
CA ALA A 577 18.09 -16.05 -18.70
C ALA A 577 17.25 -15.01 -19.47
N GLY A 578 17.67 -13.74 -19.45
CA GLY A 578 17.04 -12.66 -20.21
C GLY A 578 17.42 -12.76 -21.69
N LEU A 579 16.43 -12.97 -22.57
CA LEU A 579 16.62 -13.19 -24.01
C LEU A 579 16.76 -11.91 -24.83
N LEU A 580 16.78 -10.75 -24.18
CA LEU A 580 17.12 -9.46 -24.78
C LEU A 580 18.61 -9.17 -24.81
N SER A 581 19.41 -10.10 -24.31
CA SER A 581 20.86 -9.99 -24.27
C SER A 581 21.45 -11.08 -25.16
N ALA A 582 21.85 -10.68 -26.37
CA ALA A 582 22.73 -11.46 -27.23
C ALA A 582 24.17 -11.53 -26.68
N GLN A 583 24.38 -11.71 -25.36
CA GLN A 583 25.72 -11.98 -24.81
C GLN A 583 26.39 -13.19 -25.47
N ASN A 584 25.61 -14.06 -26.14
CA ASN A 584 26.05 -15.27 -26.84
C ASN A 584 25.82 -15.27 -28.37
N ASP A 585 25.37 -14.18 -29.01
CA ASP A 585 25.21 -14.12 -30.48
C ASP A 585 26.16 -13.07 -31.09
N PRO A 586 27.32 -13.49 -31.63
CA PRO A 586 28.35 -12.59 -32.15
C PRO A 586 27.91 -11.79 -33.39
N ASP A 587 26.78 -12.12 -34.03
CA ASP A 587 26.24 -11.44 -35.21
C ASP A 587 25.15 -10.39 -34.88
N ALA A 588 24.73 -10.26 -33.61
CA ALA A 588 23.69 -9.33 -33.19
C ALA A 588 24.23 -7.91 -32.91
N ALA A 589 24.55 -7.15 -33.96
CA ALA A 589 25.08 -5.78 -33.85
C ALA A 589 24.17 -4.78 -33.10
N ASP A 590 22.87 -5.07 -32.97
CA ASP A 590 21.86 -4.27 -32.24
C ASP A 590 21.47 -4.88 -30.88
N GLY A 591 22.10 -5.99 -30.47
CA GLY A 591 21.85 -6.68 -29.21
C GLY A 591 20.61 -7.59 -29.15
N LEU A 592 19.87 -7.76 -30.23
CA LEU A 592 18.63 -8.56 -30.26
C LEU A 592 18.85 -10.02 -30.70
N SER A 593 18.40 -10.98 -29.88
CA SER A 593 18.35 -12.40 -30.23
C SER A 593 17.35 -12.68 -31.37
N SER A 594 17.53 -13.78 -32.08
CA SER A 594 16.60 -14.22 -33.14
C SER A 594 15.16 -14.36 -32.64
N THR A 595 14.97 -14.94 -31.45
CA THR A 595 13.65 -15.05 -30.81
C THR A 595 13.05 -13.68 -30.49
N ALA A 596 13.86 -12.74 -29.97
CA ALA A 596 13.40 -11.39 -29.70
C ALA A 596 12.99 -10.63 -30.98
N ARG A 597 13.70 -10.85 -32.10
CA ARG A 597 13.34 -10.29 -33.41
C ARG A 597 12.00 -10.82 -33.90
N HIS A 598 11.79 -12.12 -33.83
CA HIS A 598 10.53 -12.74 -34.25
C HIS A 598 9.36 -12.29 -33.38
N PHE A 599 9.54 -12.23 -32.06
CA PHE A 599 8.53 -11.72 -31.13
C PHE A 599 8.14 -10.27 -31.47
N LEU A 600 9.14 -9.40 -31.63
CA LEU A 600 8.91 -8.00 -31.97
C LEU A 600 8.26 -7.84 -33.36
N ALA A 601 8.64 -8.68 -34.34
CA ALA A 601 7.99 -8.70 -35.64
C ALA A 601 6.48 -9.03 -35.54
N GLY A 602 6.10 -9.97 -34.67
CA GLY A 602 4.71 -10.27 -34.36
C GLY A 602 3.96 -9.09 -33.74
N VAL A 603 4.56 -8.44 -32.73
CA VAL A 603 3.96 -7.24 -32.11
C VAL A 603 3.72 -6.13 -33.15
N LEU A 604 4.66 -5.89 -34.07
CA LEU A 604 4.50 -4.89 -35.13
C LEU A 604 3.47 -5.31 -36.19
N ALA A 605 3.43 -6.59 -36.57
CA ALA A 605 2.48 -7.12 -37.55
C ALA A 605 1.02 -6.98 -37.08
N HIS A 606 0.80 -7.10 -35.77
CA HIS A 606 -0.52 -6.98 -35.15
C HIS A 606 -0.80 -5.61 -34.51
N ALA A 607 0.09 -4.62 -34.70
CA ALA A 607 0.02 -3.34 -34.00
C ALA A 607 -1.32 -2.61 -34.21
N SER A 608 -1.89 -2.65 -35.42
CA SER A 608 -3.19 -2.01 -35.70
C SER A 608 -4.35 -2.63 -34.90
N ALA A 609 -4.33 -3.96 -34.69
CA ALA A 609 -5.31 -4.63 -33.84
C ALA A 609 -5.06 -4.35 -32.34
N LEU A 610 -3.79 -4.34 -31.93
CA LEU A 610 -3.38 -4.00 -30.56
C LEU A 610 -3.81 -2.59 -30.14
N GLU A 611 -3.90 -1.65 -31.09
CA GLU A 611 -4.33 -0.27 -30.83
C GLU A 611 -5.71 -0.20 -30.16
N ALA A 612 -6.60 -1.17 -30.43
CA ALA A 612 -7.93 -1.21 -29.79
C ALA A 612 -7.85 -1.39 -28.27
N PHE A 613 -6.85 -2.13 -27.78
CA PHE A 613 -6.60 -2.34 -26.35
C PHE A 613 -5.67 -1.28 -25.77
N CYS A 614 -4.72 -0.77 -26.57
CA CYS A 614 -3.77 0.26 -26.18
C CYS A 614 -4.44 1.64 -26.02
N SER A 615 -5.39 1.96 -26.89
CA SER A 615 -6.08 3.24 -26.99
C SER A 615 -7.60 3.05 -26.93
N PRO A 616 -8.16 2.62 -25.78
CA PRO A 616 -9.56 2.13 -25.70
C PRO A 616 -10.61 3.24 -25.54
N THR A 617 -10.24 4.51 -25.71
CA THR A 617 -11.17 5.66 -25.62
C THR A 617 -10.92 6.66 -26.74
N PRO A 618 -11.94 7.45 -27.17
CA PRO A 618 -11.75 8.51 -28.18
C PRO A 618 -10.64 9.50 -27.83
N ALA A 619 -10.48 9.82 -26.55
CA ALA A 619 -9.47 10.75 -26.05
C ALA A 619 -8.02 10.26 -26.28
N CYS A 620 -7.80 8.94 -26.39
CA CYS A 620 -6.47 8.37 -26.63
C CYS A 620 -5.87 8.84 -27.97
N TYR A 621 -6.71 8.93 -29.00
CA TYR A 621 -6.27 9.26 -30.36
C TYR A 621 -5.87 10.73 -30.52
N LEU A 622 -6.22 11.60 -29.56
CA LEU A 622 -5.70 12.97 -29.50
C LEU A 622 -4.21 13.04 -29.10
N ARG A 623 -3.64 11.94 -28.61
CA ARG A 623 -2.21 11.88 -28.26
C ARG A 623 -1.31 11.66 -29.47
N HIS A 624 -1.83 11.05 -30.54
CA HIS A 624 -1.04 10.67 -31.72
C HIS A 624 -0.25 11.87 -32.27
N GLY A 625 1.05 11.70 -32.48
CA GLY A 625 1.95 12.78 -32.92
C GLY A 625 2.47 13.70 -31.81
N ASN A 626 1.98 13.58 -30.57
CA ASN A 626 2.48 14.26 -29.38
C ASN A 626 3.13 13.25 -28.42
N TRP A 627 4.29 12.72 -28.81
CA TRP A 627 5.01 11.64 -28.12
C TRP A 627 4.33 10.25 -28.11
N ALA A 628 3.10 10.14 -28.63
CA ALA A 628 2.48 8.86 -28.99
C ALA A 628 2.74 8.52 -30.47
N PRO A 629 3.05 7.25 -30.78
CA PRO A 629 3.44 6.82 -32.11
C PRO A 629 2.27 6.89 -33.11
N THR A 630 2.60 7.02 -34.40
CA THR A 630 1.63 7.00 -35.52
C THR A 630 1.90 5.89 -36.53
N LEU A 631 3.03 5.19 -36.39
CA LEU A 631 3.49 4.13 -37.29
C LEU A 631 3.81 2.87 -36.48
N ALA A 632 3.48 1.71 -37.03
CA ALA A 632 3.88 0.40 -36.52
C ALA A 632 5.35 0.13 -36.88
N ASN A 633 6.27 0.78 -36.16
CA ASN A 633 7.71 0.63 -36.35
C ASN A 633 8.47 0.53 -35.01
N TYR A 634 9.76 0.25 -35.08
CA TYR A 634 10.63 0.20 -33.91
C TYR A 634 11.95 0.91 -34.15
N GLY A 635 12.60 1.36 -33.08
CA GLY A 635 13.90 2.03 -33.16
C GLY A 635 14.72 1.87 -31.89
N PRO A 636 16.05 1.69 -32.00
CA PRO A 636 16.96 1.77 -30.85
C PRO A 636 16.92 3.18 -30.24
N ASP A 637 16.57 3.24 -28.97
CA ASP A 637 16.44 4.44 -28.15
C ASP A 637 15.64 5.60 -28.83
N ASP A 638 14.62 5.25 -29.63
CA ASP A 638 13.82 6.22 -30.36
C ASP A 638 12.40 6.34 -29.80
N ARG A 639 12.09 7.48 -29.17
CA ARG A 639 10.77 7.77 -28.58
C ARG A 639 9.69 8.10 -29.62
N THR A 640 10.03 8.22 -30.90
CA THR A 640 9.06 8.48 -31.98
C THR A 640 8.48 7.20 -32.58
N CYS A 641 9.10 6.05 -32.31
CA CYS A 641 8.65 4.75 -32.81
C CYS A 641 7.57 4.12 -31.92
N ALA A 642 6.78 3.20 -32.47
CA ALA A 642 5.80 2.44 -31.67
C ALA A 642 6.48 1.53 -30.63
N VAL A 643 7.60 0.90 -30.98
CA VAL A 643 8.43 0.18 -30.03
C VAL A 643 9.81 0.81 -29.94
N ARG A 644 10.16 1.33 -28.76
CA ARG A 644 11.52 1.75 -28.45
C ARG A 644 12.28 0.56 -27.90
N VAL A 645 13.42 0.23 -28.52
CA VAL A 645 14.33 -0.79 -28.02
C VAL A 645 15.33 -0.11 -27.10
N LYS A 646 15.33 -0.46 -25.80
CA LYS A 646 16.37 -0.01 -24.86
C LYS A 646 17.51 -1.04 -24.86
N PRO A 647 18.67 -0.72 -25.45
CA PRO A 647 19.74 -1.69 -25.68
C PRO A 647 20.15 -2.41 -24.38
N GLY A 648 20.25 -3.74 -24.44
CA GLY A 648 20.65 -4.57 -23.31
C GLY A 648 19.67 -4.60 -22.12
N SER A 649 18.44 -4.09 -22.30
CA SER A 649 17.47 -3.97 -21.20
C SER A 649 16.08 -4.52 -21.54
N HIS A 650 15.25 -3.78 -22.28
CA HIS A 650 13.84 -4.10 -22.53
C HIS A 650 13.29 -3.44 -23.81
N PHE A 651 12.13 -3.92 -24.25
CA PHE A 651 11.29 -3.23 -25.22
C PHE A 651 10.31 -2.31 -24.49
N GLU A 652 10.10 -1.10 -25.00
CA GLU A 652 9.10 -0.14 -24.53
C GLU A 652 8.06 0.04 -25.63
N LEU A 653 6.87 -0.56 -25.48
CA LEU A 653 5.73 -0.35 -26.36
C LEU A 653 5.04 0.97 -25.98
N ARG A 654 5.08 1.96 -26.87
CA ARG A 654 4.65 3.34 -26.61
C ARG A 654 3.22 3.65 -27.03
N MET A 655 2.56 2.69 -27.69
CA MET A 655 1.16 2.80 -28.12
C MET A 655 0.18 2.98 -26.94
N PRO A 656 0.28 2.23 -25.82
CA PRO A 656 -0.78 2.25 -24.84
C PRO A 656 -0.93 3.59 -24.12
N SER A 657 -2.16 3.79 -23.66
CA SER A 657 -2.56 4.87 -22.80
C SER A 657 -2.73 4.45 -21.37
N ALA A 658 -2.67 5.43 -20.48
CA ALA A 658 -3.01 5.24 -19.08
C ALA A 658 -4.44 4.69 -18.90
N SER A 659 -5.31 4.94 -19.88
CA SER A 659 -6.69 4.42 -19.94
C SER A 659 -6.75 2.94 -20.35
N ALA A 660 -5.66 2.32 -20.77
CA ALA A 660 -5.64 0.92 -21.17
C ALA A 660 -5.76 -0.04 -19.99
N CYS A 661 -6.58 -1.08 -20.15
CA CYS A 661 -6.60 -2.21 -19.23
C CYS A 661 -5.30 -3.01 -19.37
N GLY A 662 -4.47 -3.02 -18.33
CA GLY A 662 -3.14 -3.64 -18.36
C GLY A 662 -3.17 -5.14 -18.70
N TYR A 663 -4.21 -5.86 -18.28
CA TYR A 663 -4.39 -7.27 -18.63
C TYR A 663 -4.63 -7.48 -20.12
N LEU A 664 -5.43 -6.61 -20.76
CA LEU A 664 -5.72 -6.73 -22.19
C LEU A 664 -4.49 -6.38 -23.03
N VAL A 665 -3.73 -5.37 -22.64
CA VAL A 665 -2.45 -5.02 -23.29
C VAL A 665 -1.47 -6.19 -23.18
N LEU A 666 -1.26 -6.72 -21.98
CA LEU A 666 -0.35 -7.86 -21.75
C LEU A 666 -0.80 -9.11 -22.51
N ALA A 667 -2.10 -9.42 -22.51
CA ALA A 667 -2.67 -10.53 -23.27
C ALA A 667 -2.42 -10.39 -24.78
N ALA A 668 -2.68 -9.21 -25.33
CA ALA A 668 -2.52 -8.93 -26.75
C ALA A 668 -1.04 -8.95 -27.18
N VAL A 669 -0.14 -8.39 -26.37
CA VAL A 669 1.31 -8.46 -26.63
C VAL A 669 1.83 -9.90 -26.57
N ALA A 670 1.38 -10.69 -25.59
CA ALA A 670 1.75 -12.11 -25.50
C ALA A 670 1.25 -12.89 -26.72
N ALA A 671 0.00 -12.69 -27.15
CA ALA A 671 -0.58 -13.34 -28.32
C ALA A 671 0.14 -12.97 -29.63
N ALA A 672 0.38 -11.68 -29.87
CA ALA A 672 1.04 -11.17 -31.06
C ALA A 672 2.52 -11.60 -31.12
N GLY A 673 3.23 -11.53 -29.99
CA GLY A 673 4.62 -11.98 -29.93
C GLY A 673 4.75 -13.50 -30.11
N ARG A 674 3.83 -14.28 -29.55
CA ARG A 674 3.75 -15.73 -29.79
C ARG A 674 3.60 -16.03 -31.28
N ASP A 675 2.73 -15.33 -31.98
CA ASP A 675 2.56 -15.48 -33.43
C ASP A 675 3.86 -15.24 -34.18
N GLY A 676 4.52 -14.12 -33.86
CA GLY A 676 5.80 -13.74 -34.45
C GLY A 676 6.85 -14.83 -34.33
N VAL A 677 6.96 -15.44 -33.15
CA VAL A 677 7.87 -16.57 -32.88
C VAL A 677 7.45 -17.83 -33.64
N MET A 678 6.17 -18.21 -33.57
CA MET A 678 5.68 -19.46 -34.17
C MET A 678 5.77 -19.45 -35.70
N ARG A 679 5.46 -18.31 -36.34
CA ARG A 679 5.56 -18.13 -37.79
C ARG A 679 6.94 -17.65 -38.26
N LYS A 680 7.87 -17.40 -37.32
CA LYS A 680 9.21 -16.84 -37.58
C LYS A 680 9.16 -15.58 -38.44
N LEU A 681 8.28 -14.65 -38.08
CA LEU A 681 8.09 -13.41 -38.83
C LEU A 681 9.40 -12.60 -38.91
N THR A 682 9.67 -12.04 -40.08
CA THR A 682 10.88 -11.23 -40.29
C THR A 682 10.66 -9.85 -39.70
N LEU A 683 11.56 -9.43 -38.81
CA LEU A 683 11.55 -8.08 -38.26
C LEU A 683 11.85 -7.07 -39.37
N PRO A 684 11.03 -6.02 -39.57
CA PRO A 684 11.30 -4.98 -40.56
C PRO A 684 12.60 -4.22 -40.28
N PRO A 685 13.07 -3.40 -41.24
CA PRO A 685 14.16 -2.46 -40.98
C PRO A 685 13.84 -1.51 -39.81
N THR A 686 14.89 -1.13 -39.06
CA THR A 686 14.76 -0.15 -37.97
C THR A 686 14.28 1.20 -38.48
N ARG A 687 13.40 1.87 -37.73
CA ARG A 687 12.84 3.20 -38.02
C ARG A 687 12.19 3.32 -39.39
N GLN A 688 11.63 2.21 -39.88
CA GLN A 688 10.91 2.17 -41.14
C GLN A 688 9.81 3.24 -41.15
N ASN A 689 9.78 4.03 -42.20
CA ASN A 689 8.72 5.03 -42.43
C ASN A 689 7.59 4.47 -43.31
N GLU A 690 6.52 5.25 -43.48
CA GLU A 690 5.35 4.85 -44.29
C GLU A 690 5.73 4.51 -45.75
N ALA A 691 6.58 5.32 -46.38
CA ALA A 691 7.02 5.09 -47.77
C ALA A 691 7.89 3.84 -47.91
N GLU A 692 8.52 3.39 -46.82
CA GLU A 692 9.30 2.16 -46.75
C GLU A 692 8.45 0.94 -46.36
N GLY A 693 7.15 1.12 -46.07
CA GLY A 693 6.20 0.04 -45.80
C GLY A 693 5.76 -0.11 -44.33
N ALA A 694 6.12 0.81 -43.44
CA ALA A 694 5.56 0.81 -42.08
C ALA A 694 4.06 1.17 -42.12
N SER A 695 3.23 0.37 -41.45
CA SER A 695 1.78 0.60 -41.43
C SER A 695 1.43 1.79 -40.53
N LEU A 696 0.47 2.61 -40.97
CA LEU A 696 -0.14 3.63 -40.11
C LEU A 696 -0.96 2.97 -39.01
N LEU A 697 -0.81 3.45 -37.78
CA LEU A 697 -1.68 3.06 -36.68
C LEU A 697 -3.08 3.68 -36.87
N PRO A 698 -4.15 2.98 -36.42
CA PRO A 698 -5.52 3.50 -36.45
C PRO A 698 -5.62 4.89 -35.81
N ARG A 699 -6.31 5.83 -36.46
CA ARG A 699 -6.46 7.23 -35.99
C ARG A 699 -7.74 7.48 -35.20
N SER A 700 -8.55 6.44 -35.05
CA SER A 700 -9.75 6.48 -34.21
C SER A 700 -10.03 5.11 -33.61
N ILE A 701 -10.80 5.10 -32.53
CA ILE A 701 -11.28 3.86 -31.92
C ILE A 701 -12.15 3.03 -32.88
N CYS A 702 -12.88 3.66 -33.79
CA CYS A 702 -13.66 2.92 -34.79
C CYS A 702 -12.74 2.17 -35.76
N GLU A 703 -11.66 2.81 -36.21
CA GLU A 703 -10.64 2.15 -37.04
C GLU A 703 -9.92 1.04 -36.28
N SER A 704 -9.55 1.24 -35.01
CA SER A 704 -8.86 0.22 -34.22
C SER A 704 -9.74 -1.01 -33.95
N LEU A 705 -11.03 -0.80 -33.65
CA LEU A 705 -11.99 -1.90 -33.49
C LEU A 705 -12.15 -2.67 -34.79
N SER A 706 -12.19 -1.97 -35.93
CA SER A 706 -12.29 -2.62 -37.25
C SER A 706 -11.01 -3.39 -37.61
N ALA A 707 -9.84 -2.86 -37.23
CA ALA A 707 -8.56 -3.53 -37.39
C ALA A 707 -8.47 -4.80 -36.51
N LEU A 708 -9.00 -4.74 -35.28
CA LEU A 708 -9.10 -5.92 -34.41
C LEU A 708 -10.02 -6.99 -35.02
N GLU A 709 -11.20 -6.62 -35.54
CA GLU A 709 -12.11 -7.57 -36.21
C GLU A 709 -11.50 -8.22 -37.45
N ALA A 710 -10.67 -7.48 -38.18
CA ALA A 710 -10.02 -7.96 -39.39
C ALA A 710 -8.80 -8.86 -39.12
N ASP A 711 -8.28 -8.85 -37.89
CA ASP A 711 -7.13 -9.66 -37.50
C ASP A 711 -7.57 -11.04 -36.99
N GLU A 712 -7.69 -11.99 -37.93
CA GLU A 712 -8.16 -13.35 -37.67
C GLU A 712 -7.34 -14.07 -36.60
N TYR A 713 -6.02 -13.89 -36.61
CA TYR A 713 -5.15 -14.51 -35.61
C TYR A 713 -5.43 -13.93 -34.23
N MET A 714 -5.46 -12.60 -34.08
CA MET A 714 -5.71 -11.98 -32.79
C MET A 714 -7.10 -12.30 -32.26
N CYS A 715 -8.12 -12.33 -33.14
CA CYS A 715 -9.46 -12.76 -32.78
C CYS A 715 -9.48 -14.19 -32.23
N SER A 716 -8.85 -15.13 -32.94
CA SER A 716 -8.78 -16.53 -32.52
C SER A 716 -7.98 -16.70 -31.22
N ALA A 717 -6.82 -16.04 -31.11
CA ALA A 717 -5.92 -16.13 -29.96
C ALA A 717 -6.53 -15.55 -28.69
N LEU A 718 -7.15 -14.36 -28.76
CA LEU A 718 -7.81 -13.73 -27.61
C LEU A 718 -9.17 -14.36 -27.29
N GLY A 719 -9.76 -15.06 -28.25
CA GLY A 719 -10.98 -15.82 -28.11
C GLY A 719 -12.24 -15.00 -28.37
N ASP A 720 -13.18 -15.59 -29.10
CA ASP A 720 -14.40 -14.95 -29.59
C ASP A 720 -15.21 -14.25 -28.50
N GLU A 721 -15.27 -14.84 -27.30
CA GLU A 721 -16.05 -14.29 -26.19
C GLU A 721 -15.51 -12.92 -25.77
N LEU A 722 -14.20 -12.80 -25.53
CA LEU A 722 -13.59 -11.54 -25.13
C LEU A 722 -13.71 -10.49 -26.22
N VAL A 723 -13.37 -10.85 -27.46
CA VAL A 723 -13.35 -9.90 -28.58
C VAL A 723 -14.75 -9.37 -28.87
N ARG A 724 -15.75 -10.26 -28.93
CA ARG A 724 -17.15 -9.86 -29.16
C ARG A 724 -17.63 -8.91 -28.06
N TRP A 725 -17.38 -9.24 -26.80
CA TRP A 725 -17.78 -8.39 -25.68
C TRP A 725 -17.08 -7.03 -25.69
N PHE A 726 -15.76 -7.01 -25.90
CA PHE A 726 -14.99 -5.78 -25.92
C PHE A 726 -15.47 -4.84 -27.03
N ILE A 727 -15.62 -5.36 -28.25
CA ILE A 727 -16.06 -4.55 -29.40
C ILE A 727 -17.51 -4.09 -29.22
N GLY A 728 -18.39 -4.99 -28.81
CA GLY A 728 -19.80 -4.66 -28.55
C GLY A 728 -19.94 -3.56 -27.50
N MET A 729 -19.23 -3.70 -26.38
CA MET A 729 -19.16 -2.70 -25.31
C MET A 729 -18.67 -1.35 -25.83
N LYS A 730 -17.55 -1.32 -26.56
CA LYS A 730 -16.97 -0.07 -27.07
C LYS A 730 -17.86 0.61 -28.11
N ARG A 731 -18.52 -0.13 -28.99
CA ARG A 731 -19.51 0.45 -29.93
C ARG A 731 -20.69 1.09 -29.21
N CYS A 732 -21.22 0.43 -28.17
CA CYS A 732 -22.31 0.99 -27.37
C CYS A 732 -21.89 2.25 -26.60
N GLU A 733 -20.67 2.24 -26.03
CA GLU A 733 -20.09 3.40 -25.33
C GLU A 733 -19.96 4.60 -26.28
N LEU A 734 -19.45 4.38 -27.50
CA LEU A 734 -19.28 5.45 -28.50
C LEU A 734 -20.61 6.09 -28.90
N GLN A 735 -21.65 5.29 -29.13
CA GLN A 735 -22.98 5.80 -29.43
C GLN A 735 -23.55 6.62 -28.26
N ALA A 736 -23.28 6.22 -27.02
CA ALA A 736 -23.75 6.93 -25.83
C ALA A 736 -23.01 8.27 -25.66
N ILE A 737 -21.70 8.29 -25.87
CA ILE A 737 -20.87 9.50 -25.88
C ILE A 737 -21.35 10.47 -26.96
N GLU A 738 -21.57 10.00 -28.19
CA GLU A 738 -22.01 10.83 -29.31
C GLU A 738 -23.36 11.50 -29.01
N ARG A 739 -24.34 10.75 -28.49
CA ARG A 739 -25.63 11.31 -28.05
C ARG A 739 -25.47 12.40 -27.00
N ARG A 740 -24.53 12.24 -26.06
CA ARG A 740 -24.26 13.23 -25.02
C ARG A 740 -23.59 14.49 -25.59
N ILE A 741 -22.64 14.32 -26.52
CA ILE A 741 -22.01 15.44 -27.22
C ILE A 741 -23.09 16.26 -27.96
N THR A 742 -23.95 15.61 -28.75
CA THR A 742 -25.03 16.28 -29.46
C THR A 742 -25.98 17.03 -28.51
N ARG A 743 -26.31 16.45 -27.34
CA ARG A 743 -27.10 17.14 -26.31
C ARG A 743 -26.37 18.38 -25.78
N ASN A 744 -25.10 18.24 -25.41
CA ASN A 744 -24.29 19.33 -24.88
C ASN A 744 -24.16 20.49 -25.89
N GLU A 745 -23.97 20.19 -27.17
CA GLU A 745 -23.95 21.20 -28.25
C GLU A 745 -25.31 21.90 -28.41
N ALA A 746 -26.42 21.14 -28.32
CA ALA A 746 -27.78 21.72 -28.35
C ALA A 746 -28.08 22.63 -27.14
N GLU A 747 -27.38 22.44 -26.02
CA GLU A 747 -27.42 23.31 -24.83
C GLU A 747 -26.53 24.57 -24.96
N GLY A 748 -25.88 24.76 -26.12
CA GLY A 748 -25.12 25.98 -26.44
C GLY A 748 -23.62 25.92 -26.12
N LYS A 749 -23.08 24.75 -25.74
CA LYS A 749 -21.64 24.56 -25.51
C LYS A 749 -20.89 24.54 -26.84
N SER A 750 -19.64 25.02 -26.85
CA SER A 750 -18.77 24.82 -28.00
C SER A 750 -18.48 23.33 -28.21
N LYS A 751 -18.07 22.95 -29.43
CA LYS A 751 -17.75 21.55 -29.76
C LYS A 751 -16.70 20.95 -28.82
N ASP A 752 -15.64 21.69 -28.52
CA ASP A 752 -14.55 21.23 -27.65
C ASP A 752 -15.02 21.05 -26.20
N GLU A 753 -15.83 21.98 -25.69
CA GLU A 753 -16.44 21.88 -24.35
C GLU A 753 -17.42 20.72 -24.27
N ALA A 754 -18.28 20.56 -25.28
CA ALA A 754 -19.27 19.49 -25.34
C ALA A 754 -18.61 18.11 -25.34
N GLN A 755 -17.51 17.95 -26.10
CA GLN A 755 -16.69 16.74 -26.13
C GLN A 755 -16.00 16.47 -24.81
N LEU A 756 -15.30 17.47 -24.26
CA LEU A 756 -14.58 17.32 -23.00
C LEU A 756 -15.52 16.97 -21.85
N GLU A 757 -16.67 17.62 -21.76
CA GLU A 757 -17.67 17.31 -20.74
C GLU A 757 -18.27 15.91 -20.91
N ALA A 758 -18.57 15.49 -22.15
CA ALA A 758 -19.06 14.14 -22.41
C ALA A 758 -18.01 13.07 -22.04
N TRP A 759 -16.74 13.29 -22.39
CA TRP A 759 -15.66 12.39 -22.01
C TRP A 759 -15.44 12.37 -20.52
N ARG A 760 -15.43 13.53 -19.85
CA ARG A 760 -15.37 13.59 -18.40
C ARG A 760 -16.50 12.78 -17.79
N TYR A 761 -17.74 12.97 -18.24
CA TYR A 761 -18.91 12.24 -17.77
C TYR A 761 -18.79 10.71 -17.93
N PHE A 762 -18.40 10.22 -19.12
CA PHE A 762 -18.30 8.78 -19.40
C PHE A 762 -17.07 8.14 -18.78
N TYR A 763 -15.99 8.89 -18.65
CA TYR A 763 -14.71 8.42 -18.14
C TYR A 763 -14.45 8.94 -16.73
N MET A 764 -15.50 9.36 -16.01
CA MET A 764 -15.45 9.77 -14.60
C MET A 764 -14.90 8.66 -13.72
N GLU A 765 -15.03 7.37 -14.06
CA GLU A 765 -14.42 6.31 -13.24
C GLU A 765 -12.97 6.02 -13.62
N TYR A 766 -12.36 6.80 -14.52
CA TYR A 766 -10.91 6.96 -14.56
C TYR A 766 -10.42 7.94 -13.48
N LEU A 767 -11.31 8.63 -12.77
CA LEU A 767 -11.09 9.31 -11.48
C LEU A 767 -11.17 8.30 -10.32
#